data_AF-A0A2E3MN45-F1
#
_entry.id   AF-A0A2E3MN45-F1
#
_cell.length_a   1.000
_cell.length_b   1.000
_cell.length_c   1.000
_cell.angle_alpha   90.00
_cell.angle_beta   90.00
_cell.angle_gamma   90.00
#
_symmetry.space_group_name_H-M   'P 1'
#
loop_
_entity.id
_entity.type
_entity.pdbx_description
1 polymer ?
#
loop_
_entity_poly.entity_id
_entity_poly.type
_entity_poly.pdbx_seq_one_letter_code
_entity_poly.pdbx_strand_id
1 'polypeptide(L)'
;MRTRTRYFGHLAWILAGCLVANSLGVWQSPARCESLRHTPVVTAVKQTRRSIVNIHGRKTIRSDTAASRKGAVRLVNGMGTGVVIDRRGYILTNYHVIEDVEKIHVTLANQDRVVGKLINYDAANDLAVIKVPPQSSLKLINVGTSGDLMEGETVIAIGNAYGYNHTVSEGIISALHRDVPVGDTQHYKDVIQTSASINPGNSGGPLLNIEGKMVGLVVAVRVGAQGIAFAIPVDKAMEVAADLISTEHGFSHGVVGEDRRQVLTRQCDALRKTLEEDLGVVPEQVQEDQEPLVSNADTRKLTELEEALKQLRSGPQFTVRTLAPNSPAAQSVLQVGDVIESVNGVAVHQRLDFERALIGESPGDEVEVMIRREGRKITTSLPLINRTWRLLGLHLKSVPQSELKQASPRYRGGLRVIKVRSDSLADRQGFRPGDILFAVHKWATTSQEDISFIIESREFTQTESMKFRILRDGKEHVLASSTGSRSLENRIWNSLGMRLKVLPQTEFQQISTKYRGGLEVLDVREDGPAERQGIVRGDVLCGLHKWATVSLEDIAFIIDSREFSQIDVIQFRVIRDGAERLVDSPASSPSLENRLWRLLGLRLENIPPTEFQQTTTKYRGGLRIISVRADSPADRQGLLDGDILIGLKGLETTTMDNLSFIIESSDFSRSELVKFYILREGETLYGDLRMASRN
;
A
#
# COMPACT_ATOMS: atom_id res chain seq x y z
N MET A 1 -58.15 76.33 21.46
CA MET A 1 -59.51 75.86 21.77
C MET A 1 -59.46 74.89 22.94
N ARG A 2 -60.18 75.21 24.02
CA ARG A 2 -60.66 74.38 25.16
C ARG A 2 -59.72 73.28 25.73
N THR A 3 -59.00 73.46 26.84
CA THR A 3 -59.41 73.52 28.27
C THR A 3 -59.67 72.18 28.99
N ARG A 4 -59.01 72.04 30.17
CA ARG A 4 -59.45 71.40 31.44
C ARG A 4 -59.34 69.85 31.56
N THR A 5 -59.04 69.19 32.68
CA THR A 5 -58.62 69.49 34.09
C THR A 5 -58.39 68.14 34.80
N ARG A 6 -57.53 68.11 35.86
CA ARG A 6 -57.59 67.37 37.16
C ARG A 6 -56.22 66.74 37.48
N TYR A 7 -55.37 67.20 38.39
CA TYR A 7 -55.43 67.62 39.82
C TYR A 7 -55.72 66.51 40.86
N PHE A 8 -54.76 66.43 41.80
CA PHE A 8 -54.75 65.90 43.18
C PHE A 8 -54.27 64.46 43.48
N GLY A 9 -53.25 64.40 44.36
CA GLY A 9 -52.77 63.19 45.04
C GLY A 9 -51.39 63.28 45.72
N HIS A 10 -51.02 64.44 46.28
CA HIS A 10 -50.14 64.70 47.42
C HIS A 10 -49.14 63.66 48.00
N LEU A 11 -47.90 64.16 48.19
CA LEU A 11 -47.13 64.16 49.44
C LEU A 11 -46.95 62.81 50.17
N ALA A 12 -45.81 62.16 49.90
CA ALA A 12 -45.18 61.23 50.83
C ALA A 12 -43.67 61.14 50.54
N TRP A 13 -42.88 61.80 51.40
CA TRP A 13 -41.49 61.46 51.73
C TRP A 13 -40.36 61.82 50.74
N ILE A 14 -39.85 63.05 50.90
CA ILE A 14 -38.40 63.29 50.93
C ILE A 14 -37.89 62.69 52.25
N LEU A 15 -36.79 61.92 52.22
CA LEU A 15 -36.02 61.28 53.32
C LEU A 15 -36.05 59.73 53.31
N ALA A 16 -35.53 59.12 52.24
CA ALA A 16 -34.97 57.76 52.30
C ALA A 16 -33.88 57.52 51.23
N GLY A 17 -33.23 58.58 50.73
CA GLY A 17 -32.03 58.46 49.90
C GLY A 17 -30.80 58.62 50.78
N CYS A 18 -30.19 57.50 51.20
CA CYS A 18 -28.74 57.32 51.48
C CYS A 18 -28.37 56.17 52.44
N LEU A 19 -29.27 55.31 52.90
CA LEU A 19 -28.89 54.16 53.75
C LEU A 19 -29.63 52.86 53.41
N VAL A 20 -29.56 52.41 52.15
CA VAL A 20 -29.75 50.98 51.79
C VAL A 20 -28.69 50.58 50.77
N ALA A 21 -27.43 50.69 51.17
CA ALA A 21 -26.30 50.09 50.46
C ALA A 21 -25.52 49.24 51.47
N ASN A 22 -26.11 48.11 51.89
CA ASN A 22 -25.42 46.96 52.50
C ASN A 22 -26.43 45.88 52.90
N SER A 23 -27.03 45.20 51.91
CA SER A 23 -27.62 43.85 52.07
C SER A 23 -28.27 43.34 50.78
N LEU A 24 -27.69 43.64 49.60
CA LEU A 24 -27.93 42.80 48.44
C LEU A 24 -26.92 41.66 48.52
N GLY A 25 -27.37 40.57 49.15
CA GLY A 25 -26.65 39.32 49.17
C GLY A 25 -26.20 38.99 47.75
N VAL A 26 -24.89 38.81 47.60
CA VAL A 26 -24.28 38.30 46.38
C VAL A 26 -24.82 36.89 46.18
N TRP A 27 -25.93 36.76 45.47
CA TRP A 27 -26.32 35.50 44.85
C TRP A 27 -25.31 35.27 43.73
N GLN A 28 -24.18 34.65 44.07
CA GLN A 28 -23.28 34.08 43.08
C GLN A 28 -24.09 33.05 42.28
N SER A 29 -24.33 33.34 41.00
CA SER A 29 -25.05 32.46 40.10
C SER A 29 -24.41 31.06 40.10
N PRO A 30 -25.18 29.96 40.30
CA PRO A 30 -24.63 28.60 40.35
C PRO A 30 -23.84 28.20 39.09
N ALA A 31 -24.12 28.83 37.94
CA ALA A 31 -23.40 28.64 36.68
C ALA A 31 -21.89 28.97 36.75
N ARG A 32 -21.47 29.92 37.60
CA ARG A 32 -20.05 30.30 37.76
C ARG A 32 -19.27 29.28 38.59
N CYS A 33 -19.96 28.52 39.44
CA CYS A 33 -19.38 27.49 40.29
C CYS A 33 -19.23 26.16 39.54
N GLU A 34 -20.13 25.88 38.59
CA GLU A 34 -20.07 24.70 37.71
C GLU A 34 -18.87 24.74 36.76
N SER A 35 -18.47 25.92 36.28
CA SER A 35 -17.29 26.07 35.40
C SER A 35 -15.96 25.86 36.10
N LEU A 36 -15.84 26.20 37.40
CA LEU A 36 -14.59 26.03 38.17
C LEU A 36 -14.26 24.56 38.46
N ARG A 37 -15.28 23.68 38.49
CA ARG A 37 -15.10 22.23 38.67
C ARG A 37 -14.76 21.51 37.36
N HIS A 38 -14.97 22.14 36.21
CA HIS A 38 -14.56 21.63 34.90
C HIS A 38 -13.15 22.10 34.56
N THR A 39 -12.18 21.61 35.32
CA THR A 39 -10.76 21.84 35.04
C THR A 39 -10.35 21.21 33.70
N PRO A 40 -9.20 21.60 33.13
CA PRO A 40 -8.64 20.91 31.96
C PRO A 40 -8.53 19.40 32.16
N VAL A 41 -8.09 18.96 33.34
CA VAL A 41 -8.02 17.53 33.74
C VAL A 41 -9.39 16.86 33.67
N VAL A 42 -10.43 17.47 34.25
CA VAL A 42 -11.80 16.91 34.21
C VAL A 42 -12.32 16.82 32.78
N THR A 43 -12.00 17.80 31.94
CA THR A 43 -12.38 17.84 30.54
C THR A 43 -11.69 16.74 29.74
N ALA A 44 -10.37 16.60 29.89
CA ALA A 44 -9.55 15.55 29.29
C ALA A 44 -10.07 14.14 29.62
N VAL A 45 -10.37 13.88 30.90
CA VAL A 45 -10.92 12.59 31.35
C VAL A 45 -12.30 12.33 30.75
N LYS A 46 -13.20 13.32 30.77
CA LYS A 46 -14.57 13.16 30.24
C LYS A 46 -14.58 12.87 28.74
N GLN A 47 -13.71 13.54 27.98
CA GLN A 47 -13.63 13.39 26.52
C GLN A 47 -13.07 12.03 26.09
N THR A 48 -12.15 11.46 26.87
CA THR A 48 -11.40 10.26 26.48
C THR A 48 -11.97 8.95 27.02
N ARG A 49 -12.80 8.97 28.07
CA ARG A 49 -13.29 7.76 28.75
C ARG A 49 -13.94 6.71 27.82
N ARG A 50 -14.61 7.15 26.75
CA ARG A 50 -15.28 6.25 25.78
C ARG A 50 -14.33 5.59 24.78
N SER A 51 -13.07 6.00 24.79
CA SER A 51 -11.99 5.48 23.96
C SER A 51 -11.10 4.50 24.74
N ILE A 52 -11.42 4.21 26.00
CA ILE A 52 -10.64 3.38 26.90
C ILE A 52 -11.47 2.15 27.27
N VAL A 53 -10.84 0.98 27.21
CA VAL A 53 -11.47 -0.31 27.53
C VAL A 53 -10.68 -1.04 28.60
N ASN A 54 -11.35 -1.96 29.29
CA ASN A 54 -10.70 -2.82 30.28
C ASN A 54 -10.47 -4.20 29.68
N ILE A 55 -9.26 -4.73 29.81
CA ILE A 55 -8.88 -6.04 29.29
C ILE A 55 -8.68 -7.00 30.46
N HIS A 56 -9.33 -8.16 30.38
CA HIS A 56 -9.22 -9.23 31.35
C HIS A 56 -8.89 -10.55 30.64
N GLY A 57 -8.01 -11.34 31.24
CA GLY A 57 -7.60 -12.63 30.71
C GLY A 57 -7.31 -13.62 31.84
N ARG A 58 -7.41 -14.92 31.56
CA ARG A 58 -6.83 -15.95 32.43
C ARG A 58 -5.50 -16.38 31.83
N LYS A 59 -4.43 -16.13 32.57
CA LYS A 59 -3.06 -16.54 32.25
C LYS A 59 -2.76 -17.90 32.86
N THR A 60 -2.03 -18.73 32.13
CA THR A 60 -1.52 -20.02 32.60
C THR A 60 -0.06 -19.87 33.01
N ILE A 61 0.23 -19.88 34.33
CA ILE A 61 1.61 -19.88 34.82
C ILE A 61 2.06 -21.32 35.04
N ARG A 62 3.18 -21.71 34.43
CA ARG A 62 3.90 -22.95 34.77
C ARG A 62 4.85 -22.66 35.93
N SER A 63 4.72 -23.41 37.01
CA SER A 63 5.57 -23.27 38.20
C SER A 63 6.86 -24.09 38.04
N ASP A 64 8.00 -23.42 37.89
CA ASP A 64 9.34 -24.03 37.82
C ASP A 64 10.00 -24.25 39.20
N THR A 65 9.22 -24.41 40.27
CA THR A 65 9.79 -24.77 41.58
C THR A 65 10.06 -26.28 41.66
N ALA A 66 11.31 -26.63 42.00
CA ALA A 66 11.81 -28.00 42.17
C ALA A 66 11.02 -28.87 43.18
N ALA A 67 10.07 -28.28 43.91
CA ALA A 67 9.20 -28.95 44.88
C ALA A 67 7.88 -29.52 44.28
N SER A 68 7.50 -29.19 43.04
CA SER A 68 6.24 -29.66 42.44
C SER A 68 6.44 -30.83 41.47
N ARG A 69 6.44 -32.07 41.99
CA ARG A 69 6.50 -33.33 41.18
C ARG A 69 5.27 -33.63 40.32
N LYS A 70 4.39 -32.64 40.08
CA LYS A 70 3.39 -32.64 39.00
C LYS A 70 3.31 -31.21 38.50
N GLY A 71 3.37 -31.00 37.18
CA GLY A 71 3.27 -29.69 36.53
C GLY A 71 1.93 -29.02 36.79
N ALA A 72 1.74 -28.45 37.97
CA ALA A 72 0.56 -27.72 38.36
C ALA A 72 0.57 -26.38 37.61
N VAL A 73 -0.29 -26.29 36.60
CA VAL A 73 -0.63 -25.04 35.93
C VAL A 73 -1.42 -24.18 36.91
N ARG A 74 -0.90 -23.02 37.29
CA ARG A 74 -1.63 -22.03 38.10
C ARG A 74 -2.26 -20.99 37.19
N LEU A 75 -3.59 -20.92 37.19
CA LEU A 75 -4.32 -19.88 36.48
C LEU A 75 -4.30 -18.58 37.31
N VAL A 76 -3.87 -17.47 36.70
CA VAL A 76 -3.89 -16.14 37.32
C VAL A 76 -4.68 -15.18 36.43
N ASN A 77 -5.50 -14.32 37.02
CA ASN A 77 -6.22 -13.30 36.26
C ASN A 77 -5.24 -12.20 35.81
N GLY A 78 -5.02 -12.09 34.51
CA GLY A 78 -4.38 -10.92 33.88
C GLY A 78 -5.39 -9.78 33.75
N MET A 79 -4.96 -8.57 34.07
CA MET A 79 -5.77 -7.34 33.97
C MET A 79 -4.94 -6.25 33.31
N GLY A 80 -5.58 -5.47 32.44
CA GLY A 80 -4.98 -4.31 31.80
C GLY A 80 -6.03 -3.38 31.23
N THR A 81 -5.55 -2.38 30.51
CA THR A 81 -6.34 -1.38 29.81
C THR A 81 -5.97 -1.41 28.32
N GLY A 82 -6.88 -0.99 27.46
CA GLY A 82 -6.58 -0.73 26.05
C GLY A 82 -7.20 0.57 25.57
N VAL A 83 -6.65 1.11 24.49
CA VAL A 83 -7.14 2.33 23.83
C VAL A 83 -7.67 2.03 22.44
N VAL A 84 -8.84 2.57 22.12
CA VAL A 84 -9.49 2.40 20.83
C VAL A 84 -8.82 3.29 19.80
N ILE A 85 -8.16 2.67 18.83
CA ILE A 85 -7.44 3.35 17.74
C ILE A 85 -8.24 3.38 16.42
N ASP A 86 -9.32 2.60 16.31
CA ASP A 86 -10.21 2.62 15.15
C ASP A 86 -11.67 2.24 15.50
N ARG A 87 -12.66 2.90 14.88
CA ARG A 87 -14.11 2.69 15.16
C ARG A 87 -14.59 1.30 14.81
N ARG A 88 -13.88 0.60 13.92
CA ARG A 88 -14.15 -0.81 13.62
C ARG A 88 -13.82 -1.72 14.80
N GLY A 89 -13.21 -1.20 15.87
CA GLY A 89 -12.95 -1.93 17.12
C GLY A 89 -11.50 -2.41 17.25
N TYR A 90 -10.55 -1.72 16.62
CA TYR A 90 -9.12 -1.98 16.83
C TYR A 90 -8.67 -1.27 18.10
N ILE A 91 -8.01 -2.01 18.98
CA ILE A 91 -7.63 -1.58 20.32
C ILE A 91 -6.15 -1.88 20.51
N LEU A 92 -5.38 -0.85 20.85
CA LEU A 92 -3.97 -0.95 21.22
C LEU A 92 -3.86 -1.21 22.73
N THR A 93 -2.95 -2.09 23.12
CA THR A 93 -2.63 -2.44 24.51
C THR A 93 -1.17 -2.88 24.58
N ASN A 94 -0.66 -3.11 25.79
CA ASN A 94 0.60 -3.82 25.94
C ASN A 94 0.48 -5.31 25.59
N TYR A 95 1.56 -5.89 25.08
CA TYR A 95 1.63 -7.32 24.74
C TYR A 95 1.55 -8.19 26.01
N HIS A 96 2.28 -7.84 27.07
CA HIS A 96 2.26 -8.59 28.33
C HIS A 96 0.87 -8.64 28.98
N VAL A 97 -0.07 -7.75 28.62
CA VAL A 97 -1.46 -7.82 29.11
C VAL A 97 -2.20 -9.02 28.50
N ILE A 98 -1.88 -9.38 27.26
CA ILE A 98 -2.55 -10.43 26.48
C ILE A 98 -1.69 -11.69 26.27
N GLU A 99 -0.42 -11.65 26.67
CA GLU A 99 0.49 -12.80 26.62
C GLU A 99 -0.02 -13.97 27.49
N ASP A 100 0.01 -15.18 26.92
CA ASP A 100 -0.48 -16.43 27.53
C ASP A 100 -1.94 -16.39 28.01
N VAL A 101 -2.75 -15.51 27.42
CA VAL A 101 -4.18 -15.41 27.71
C VAL A 101 -4.97 -16.29 26.74
N GLU A 102 -5.67 -17.31 27.26
CA GLU A 102 -6.51 -18.20 26.44
C GLU A 102 -7.67 -17.47 25.77
N LYS A 103 -8.29 -16.52 26.49
CA LYS A 103 -9.45 -15.76 26.02
C LYS A 103 -9.38 -14.32 26.52
N ILE A 104 -9.31 -13.39 25.58
CA ILE A 104 -9.23 -11.96 25.85
C ILE A 104 -10.65 -11.42 26.01
N HIS A 105 -11.02 -11.06 27.22
CA HIS A 105 -12.29 -10.40 27.53
C HIS A 105 -12.09 -8.89 27.59
N VAL A 106 -12.91 -8.14 26.86
CA VAL A 106 -12.86 -6.68 26.81
C VAL A 106 -14.16 -6.13 27.38
N THR A 107 -14.06 -5.28 28.39
CA THR A 107 -15.20 -4.51 28.91
C THR A 107 -15.13 -3.09 28.36
N LEU A 108 -16.17 -2.69 27.66
CA LEU A 108 -16.28 -1.36 27.03
C LEU A 108 -16.75 -0.31 28.04
N ALA A 109 -16.65 0.98 27.67
CA ALA A 109 -17.06 2.08 28.55
C ALA A 109 -18.55 2.03 28.96
N ASN A 110 -19.40 1.40 28.15
CA ASN A 110 -20.82 1.16 28.46
C ASN A 110 -21.06 -0.11 29.30
N GLN A 111 -20.00 -0.75 29.81
CA GLN A 111 -20.00 -2.00 30.59
C GLN A 111 -20.29 -3.29 29.80
N ASP A 112 -20.47 -3.20 28.48
CA ASP A 112 -20.62 -4.39 27.64
C ASP A 112 -19.34 -5.21 27.65
N ARG A 113 -19.50 -6.54 27.77
CA ARG A 113 -18.39 -7.49 27.70
C ARG A 113 -18.38 -8.17 26.35
N VAL A 114 -17.26 -8.06 25.64
CA VAL A 114 -17.03 -8.68 24.35
C VAL A 114 -15.75 -9.52 24.38
N VAL A 115 -15.61 -10.44 23.43
CA VAL A 115 -14.39 -11.22 23.28
C VAL A 115 -13.51 -10.53 22.23
N GLY A 116 -12.28 -10.22 22.61
CA GLY A 116 -11.25 -9.68 21.72
C GLY A 116 -10.53 -10.81 20.98
N LYS A 117 -10.20 -10.57 19.71
CA LYS A 117 -9.29 -11.40 18.92
C LYS A 117 -7.94 -10.69 18.81
N LEU A 118 -6.84 -11.36 19.12
CA LEU A 118 -5.50 -10.85 18.82
C LEU A 118 -5.34 -10.70 17.30
N ILE A 119 -4.95 -9.50 16.85
CA ILE A 119 -4.63 -9.24 15.44
C ILE A 119 -3.15 -9.53 15.21
N ASN A 120 -2.28 -8.80 15.92
CA ASN A 120 -0.83 -8.97 15.87
C ASN A 120 -0.19 -8.37 17.13
N TYR A 121 1.09 -8.67 17.37
CA TYR A 121 1.85 -8.15 18.49
C TYR A 121 3.33 -7.96 18.16
N ASP A 122 3.99 -7.09 18.92
CA ASP A 122 5.43 -6.89 18.97
C ASP A 122 5.87 -7.04 20.43
N ALA A 123 6.53 -8.16 20.73
CA ALA A 123 7.01 -8.47 22.07
C ALA A 123 8.20 -7.58 22.49
N ALA A 124 9.03 -7.11 21.55
CA ALA A 124 10.19 -6.30 21.85
C ALA A 124 9.79 -4.89 22.31
N ASN A 125 8.74 -4.34 21.69
CA ASN A 125 8.16 -3.06 22.08
C ASN A 125 7.01 -3.17 23.09
N ASP A 126 6.64 -4.38 23.49
CA ASP A 126 5.53 -4.70 24.39
C ASP A 126 4.20 -4.07 23.94
N LEU A 127 3.87 -4.22 22.66
CA LEU A 127 2.65 -3.67 22.07
C LEU A 127 1.85 -4.76 21.37
N ALA A 128 0.53 -4.68 21.45
CA ALA A 128 -0.37 -5.59 20.75
C ALA A 128 -1.62 -4.86 20.29
N VAL A 129 -2.14 -5.28 19.13
CA VAL A 129 -3.44 -4.84 18.63
C VAL A 129 -4.43 -5.98 18.71
N ILE A 130 -5.56 -5.73 19.37
CA ILE A 130 -6.69 -6.65 19.44
C ILE A 130 -7.91 -6.05 18.73
N LYS A 131 -8.83 -6.92 18.32
CA LYS A 131 -10.05 -6.57 17.60
C LYS A 131 -11.28 -7.04 18.35
N VAL A 132 -12.22 -6.12 18.55
CA VAL A 132 -13.58 -6.40 19.05
C VAL A 132 -14.60 -6.13 17.95
N PRO A 133 -15.84 -6.67 18.05
CA PRO A 133 -16.92 -6.28 17.15
C PRO A 133 -17.14 -4.75 17.19
N PRO A 134 -17.44 -4.10 16.05
CA PRO A 134 -17.76 -2.68 16.03
C PRO A 134 -18.97 -2.38 16.93
N GLN A 135 -18.90 -1.30 17.70
CA GLN A 135 -19.98 -0.87 18.60
C GLN A 135 -20.15 0.65 18.47
N SER A 136 -21.39 1.13 18.49
CA SER A 136 -21.71 2.57 18.40
C SER A 136 -21.18 3.37 19.61
N SER A 137 -20.89 2.69 20.72
CA SER A 137 -20.35 3.29 21.93
C SER A 137 -18.87 3.70 21.79
N LEU A 138 -18.11 3.06 20.90
CA LEU A 138 -16.67 3.28 20.72
C LEU A 138 -16.36 4.67 20.18
N LYS A 139 -15.44 5.36 20.86
CA LYS A 139 -14.82 6.60 20.39
C LYS A 139 -13.32 6.36 20.16
N LEU A 140 -12.72 7.14 19.26
CA LEU A 140 -11.28 7.07 19.05
C LEU A 140 -10.57 7.84 20.14
N ILE A 141 -9.40 7.37 20.53
CA ILE A 141 -8.50 8.18 21.33
C ILE A 141 -7.98 9.34 20.48
N ASN A 142 -7.94 10.54 21.05
CA ASN A 142 -7.25 11.65 20.40
C ASN A 142 -5.76 11.45 20.64
N VAL A 143 -5.01 11.26 19.57
CA VAL A 143 -3.56 11.05 19.61
C VAL A 143 -2.87 12.41 19.62
N GLY A 144 -1.96 12.62 20.57
CA GLY A 144 -1.08 13.79 20.66
C GLY A 144 0.24 13.55 19.94
N THR A 145 1.31 14.10 20.49
CA THR A 145 2.68 13.75 20.13
C THR A 145 3.51 13.65 21.40
N SER A 146 4.59 12.88 21.34
CA SER A 146 5.55 12.74 22.44
C SER A 146 6.84 13.53 22.19
N GLY A 147 7.04 14.05 20.98
CA GLY A 147 8.28 14.72 20.58
C GLY A 147 8.45 16.14 21.10
N ASP A 148 7.40 16.79 21.62
CA ASP A 148 7.45 18.15 22.17
C ASP A 148 7.15 18.22 23.67
N LEU A 149 7.18 17.06 24.36
CA LEU A 149 6.93 16.98 25.79
C LEU A 149 8.01 17.73 26.58
N MET A 150 7.58 18.36 27.68
CA MET A 150 8.47 19.04 28.62
C MET A 150 8.47 18.36 29.98
N GLU A 151 9.64 18.25 30.61
CA GLU A 151 9.71 17.89 32.03
C GLU A 151 8.92 18.90 32.88
N GLY A 152 8.11 18.40 33.82
CA GLY A 152 7.17 19.20 34.60
C GLY A 152 5.77 19.34 33.99
N GLU A 153 5.55 18.95 32.72
CA GLU A 153 4.22 19.00 32.10
C GLU A 153 3.24 18.08 32.82
N THR A 154 2.03 18.58 33.11
CA THR A 154 0.97 17.81 33.75
C THR A 154 0.44 16.72 32.84
N VAL A 155 0.38 15.50 33.36
CA VAL A 155 -0.16 14.33 32.66
C VAL A 155 -1.15 13.55 33.51
N ILE A 156 -2.03 12.82 32.82
CA ILE A 156 -3.13 12.09 33.41
C ILE A 156 -3.07 10.65 32.92
N ALA A 157 -2.88 9.70 33.82
CA ALA A 157 -2.98 8.28 33.50
C ALA A 157 -4.40 7.78 33.77
N ILE A 158 -4.97 7.05 32.82
CA ILE A 158 -6.30 6.45 32.96
C ILE A 158 -6.20 4.96 32.72
N GLY A 159 -6.83 4.16 33.59
CA GLY A 159 -6.87 2.72 33.42
C GLY A 159 -7.82 2.02 34.37
N ASN A 160 -7.69 0.69 34.47
CA ASN A 160 -8.54 -0.15 35.29
C ASN A 160 -7.76 -0.76 36.45
N ALA A 161 -7.16 0.08 37.30
CA ALA A 161 -6.38 -0.38 38.44
C ALA A 161 -7.16 -1.41 39.28
N TYR A 162 -6.62 -2.61 39.44
CA TYR A 162 -7.19 -3.73 40.21
C TYR A 162 -8.63 -4.14 39.85
N GLY A 163 -9.14 -3.77 38.67
CA GLY A 163 -10.53 -4.04 38.30
C GLY A 163 -11.55 -3.00 38.80
N TYR A 164 -11.09 -1.88 39.38
CA TYR A 164 -11.94 -0.74 39.69
C TYR A 164 -12.26 0.04 38.42
N ASN A 165 -13.56 0.18 38.11
CA ASN A 165 -14.04 0.89 36.92
C ASN A 165 -13.41 2.30 36.77
N HIS A 166 -12.48 2.45 35.83
CA HIS A 166 -11.87 3.73 35.40
C HIS A 166 -11.18 4.52 36.52
N THR A 167 -9.99 4.07 36.91
CA THR A 167 -9.06 4.81 37.77
C THR A 167 -8.37 5.92 36.99
N VAL A 168 -8.33 7.11 37.57
CA VAL A 168 -7.63 8.28 37.04
C VAL A 168 -6.57 8.69 38.05
N SER A 169 -5.35 8.92 37.58
CA SER A 169 -4.27 9.51 38.38
C SER A 169 -3.62 10.66 37.62
N GLU A 170 -3.27 11.70 38.36
CA GLU A 170 -2.57 12.88 37.84
C GLU A 170 -1.11 12.85 38.31
N GLY A 171 -0.22 13.37 37.48
CA GLY A 171 1.19 13.56 37.80
C GLY A 171 1.84 14.50 36.79
N ILE A 172 3.16 14.43 36.69
CA ILE A 172 3.95 15.20 35.72
C ILE A 172 4.86 14.29 34.91
N ILE A 173 5.33 14.79 33.76
CA ILE A 173 6.53 14.24 33.10
C ILE A 173 7.72 14.50 34.03
N SER A 174 8.36 13.44 34.50
CA SER A 174 9.49 13.52 35.42
C SER A 174 10.85 13.40 34.73
N ALA A 175 10.88 12.72 33.58
CA ALA A 175 12.05 12.62 32.70
C ALA A 175 11.61 12.05 31.34
N LEU A 176 12.38 12.34 30.29
CA LEU A 176 12.22 11.76 28.97
C LEU A 176 13.38 10.81 28.64
N HIS A 177 13.23 10.03 27.57
CA HIS A 177 14.29 9.20 26.98
C HIS A 177 14.99 8.23 27.95
N ARG A 178 14.21 7.58 28.84
CA ARG A 178 14.76 6.63 29.80
C ARG A 178 14.94 5.25 29.19
N ASP A 179 16.09 4.65 29.44
CA ASP A 179 16.33 3.22 29.26
C ASP A 179 16.18 2.51 30.61
N VAL A 180 15.24 1.57 30.69
CA VAL A 180 14.81 0.99 31.96
C VAL A 180 14.80 -0.54 31.88
N PRO A 181 15.66 -1.23 32.67
CA PRO A 181 15.50 -2.65 32.93
C PRO A 181 14.34 -2.87 33.90
N VAL A 182 13.37 -3.66 33.48
CA VAL A 182 12.22 -4.08 34.28
C VAL A 182 12.32 -5.59 34.48
N GLY A 183 12.95 -5.98 35.60
CA GLY A 183 13.28 -7.39 35.87
C GLY A 183 14.52 -7.86 35.10
N ASP A 184 14.66 -9.19 34.97
CA ASP A 184 15.87 -9.81 34.40
C ASP A 184 15.83 -9.92 32.87
N THR A 185 14.64 -9.91 32.26
CA THR A 185 14.45 -10.20 30.83
C THR A 185 13.88 -9.05 30.00
N GLN A 186 13.18 -8.11 30.63
CA GLN A 186 12.51 -7.02 29.89
C GLN A 186 13.30 -5.72 30.03
N HIS A 187 13.63 -5.12 28.90
CA HIS A 187 14.33 -3.84 28.84
C HIS A 187 13.58 -2.88 27.93
N TYR A 188 13.04 -1.82 28.51
CA TYR A 188 12.39 -0.76 27.75
C TYR A 188 13.39 0.31 27.38
N LYS A 189 13.37 0.72 26.12
CA LYS A 189 14.19 1.82 25.61
C LYS A 189 13.35 3.02 25.30
N ASP A 190 13.90 4.19 25.57
CA ASP A 190 13.31 5.48 25.23
C ASP A 190 11.88 5.65 25.78
N VAL A 191 11.70 5.45 27.09
CA VAL A 191 10.40 5.63 27.75
C VAL A 191 10.26 6.98 28.45
N ILE A 192 9.01 7.42 28.56
CA ILE A 192 8.60 8.58 29.36
C ILE A 192 8.53 8.16 30.82
N GLN A 193 9.16 8.90 31.73
CA GLN A 193 8.97 8.74 33.17
C GLN A 193 7.90 9.70 33.68
N THR A 194 6.99 9.22 34.52
CA THR A 194 5.95 10.04 35.15
C THR A 194 5.80 9.75 36.64
N SER A 195 5.37 10.78 37.38
CA SER A 195 4.99 10.68 38.79
C SER A 195 3.53 10.26 39.00
N ALA A 196 2.73 10.15 37.92
CA ALA A 196 1.34 9.71 38.03
C ALA A 196 1.27 8.30 38.65
N SER A 197 0.38 8.13 39.62
CA SER A 197 0.23 6.84 40.32
C SER A 197 -0.25 5.75 39.36
N ILE A 198 0.62 4.78 39.08
CA ILE A 198 0.32 3.62 38.22
C ILE A 198 0.23 2.35 39.06
N ASN A 199 -0.81 1.56 38.83
CA ASN A 199 -1.07 0.30 39.51
C ASN A 199 -1.36 -0.81 38.48
N PRO A 200 -1.25 -2.11 38.87
CA PRO A 200 -1.69 -3.22 38.04
C PRO A 200 -3.09 -2.99 37.48
N GLY A 201 -3.25 -3.08 36.17
CA GLY A 201 -4.50 -2.78 35.46
C GLY A 201 -4.47 -1.47 34.67
N ASN A 202 -3.55 -0.54 34.97
CA ASN A 202 -3.34 0.67 34.14
C ASN A 202 -2.48 0.39 32.89
N SER A 203 -1.69 -0.69 32.88
CA SER A 203 -0.87 -1.08 31.73
C SER A 203 -1.72 -1.23 30.47
N GLY A 204 -1.28 -0.60 29.38
CA GLY A 204 -1.97 -0.48 28.10
C GLY A 204 -2.98 0.68 28.04
N GLY A 205 -3.12 1.44 29.13
CA GLY A 205 -3.93 2.66 29.19
C GLY A 205 -3.20 3.91 28.73
N PRO A 206 -3.92 4.99 28.40
CA PRO A 206 -3.31 6.22 27.93
C PRO A 206 -2.68 7.02 29.07
N LEU A 207 -1.54 7.63 28.77
CA LEU A 207 -1.03 8.82 29.46
C LEU A 207 -1.45 10.04 28.60
N LEU A 208 -2.27 10.92 29.16
CA LEU A 208 -2.84 12.08 28.47
C LEU A 208 -2.16 13.37 28.92
N ASN A 209 -2.03 14.35 28.03
CA ASN A 209 -1.80 15.74 28.42
C ASN A 209 -3.11 16.42 28.88
N ILE A 210 -3.02 17.67 29.33
CA ILE A 210 -4.18 18.44 29.83
C ILE A 210 -5.24 18.75 28.75
N GLU A 211 -4.89 18.63 27.47
CA GLU A 211 -5.84 18.76 26.35
C GLU A 211 -6.62 17.46 26.08
N GLY A 212 -6.33 16.38 26.81
CA GLY A 212 -6.93 15.06 26.60
C GLY A 212 -6.39 14.33 25.37
N LYS A 213 -5.20 14.71 24.88
CA LYS A 213 -4.48 13.98 23.83
C LYS A 213 -3.55 12.97 24.47
N MET A 214 -3.50 11.76 23.93
CA MET A 214 -2.61 10.70 24.39
C MET A 214 -1.17 11.01 23.95
N VAL A 215 -0.27 11.10 24.93
CA VAL A 215 1.17 11.37 24.75
C VAL A 215 2.04 10.15 25.11
N GLY A 216 1.46 9.13 25.75
CA GLY A 216 2.11 7.84 25.94
C GLY A 216 1.14 6.71 26.25
N LEU A 217 1.67 5.48 26.28
CA LEU A 217 0.96 4.27 26.69
C LEU A 217 1.61 3.71 27.97
N VAL A 218 0.87 3.72 29.08
CA VAL A 218 1.38 3.29 30.39
C VAL A 218 1.81 1.82 30.31
N VAL A 219 3.02 1.50 30.78
CA VAL A 219 3.57 0.13 30.65
C VAL A 219 4.02 -0.47 31.97
N ALA A 220 4.85 0.23 32.74
CA ALA A 220 5.57 -0.35 33.87
C ALA A 220 5.73 0.64 35.04
N VAL A 221 6.08 0.09 36.19
CA VAL A 221 6.48 0.84 37.39
C VAL A 221 7.81 0.31 37.91
N ARG A 222 8.59 1.16 38.57
CA ARG A 222 9.78 0.69 39.28
C ARG A 222 9.34 0.06 40.60
N VAL A 223 9.45 -1.28 40.71
CA VAL A 223 9.12 -2.00 41.94
C VAL A 223 9.96 -1.47 43.10
N GLY A 224 9.30 -1.17 44.23
CA GLY A 224 9.95 -0.64 45.43
C GLY A 224 10.20 0.87 45.42
N ALA A 225 9.84 1.59 44.36
CA ALA A 225 9.87 3.05 44.31
C ALA A 225 8.46 3.63 44.23
N GLN A 226 8.24 4.79 44.86
CA GLN A 226 7.00 5.55 44.78
C GLN A 226 7.17 6.70 43.78
N GLY A 227 6.13 6.97 42.99
CA GLY A 227 6.16 8.07 42.01
C GLY A 227 7.12 7.87 40.83
N ILE A 228 7.53 6.63 40.54
CA ILE A 228 8.36 6.29 39.37
C ILE A 228 7.62 5.27 38.51
N ALA A 229 6.94 5.77 37.49
CA ALA A 229 6.25 4.98 36.48
C ALA A 229 6.74 5.32 35.08
N PHE A 230 6.45 4.43 34.13
CA PHE A 230 6.93 4.54 32.76
C PHE A 230 5.81 4.35 31.74
N ALA A 231 5.90 5.10 30.64
CA ALA A 231 5.02 5.00 29.49
C ALA A 231 5.82 4.94 28.18
N ILE A 232 5.35 4.13 27.23
CA ILE A 232 5.88 4.10 25.87
C ILE A 232 5.46 5.41 25.18
N PRO A 233 6.37 6.17 24.53
CA PRO A 233 6.02 7.39 23.80
C PRO A 233 4.94 7.12 22.74
N VAL A 234 3.96 8.03 22.62
CA VAL A 234 2.83 7.81 21.71
C VAL A 234 3.27 7.69 20.25
N ASP A 235 4.26 8.48 19.81
CA ASP A 235 4.70 8.45 18.42
C ASP A 235 5.25 7.06 18.06
N LYS A 236 6.07 6.48 18.95
CA LYS A 236 6.58 5.11 18.83
C LYS A 236 5.44 4.08 18.88
N ALA A 237 4.49 4.25 19.80
CA ALA A 237 3.37 3.33 19.93
C ALA A 237 2.46 3.32 18.68
N MET A 238 2.23 4.48 18.05
CA MET A 238 1.44 4.59 16.83
C MET A 238 2.20 4.06 15.60
N GLU A 239 3.52 4.23 15.54
CA GLU A 239 4.38 3.65 14.50
C GLU A 239 4.29 2.12 14.52
N VAL A 240 4.53 1.50 15.69
CA VAL A 240 4.40 0.04 15.85
C VAL A 240 2.96 -0.40 15.61
N ALA A 241 1.95 0.34 16.10
CA ALA A 241 0.55 0.01 15.83
C ALA A 241 0.24 0.00 14.33
N ALA A 242 0.83 0.90 13.54
CA ALA A 242 0.68 0.92 12.09
C ALA A 242 1.24 -0.36 11.46
N ASP A 243 2.42 -0.83 11.89
CA ASP A 243 2.97 -2.12 11.44
C ASP A 243 2.09 -3.30 11.83
N LEU A 244 1.58 -3.32 13.07
CA LEU A 244 0.74 -4.40 13.58
C LEU A 244 -0.62 -4.52 12.88
N ILE A 245 -1.16 -3.41 12.35
CA ILE A 245 -2.37 -3.42 11.53
C ILE A 245 -2.09 -3.47 10.03
N SER A 246 -0.83 -3.33 9.63
CA SER A 246 -0.46 -3.11 8.24
C SER A 246 -0.99 -4.22 7.36
N THR A 247 -1.59 -3.79 6.25
CA THR A 247 -2.18 -4.70 5.27
C THR A 247 -1.15 -5.35 4.35
N GLU A 248 0.12 -4.90 4.39
CA GLU A 248 1.25 -5.45 3.64
C GLU A 248 1.47 -6.96 3.89
N HIS A 249 1.00 -7.48 5.03
CA HIS A 249 0.99 -8.92 5.32
C HIS A 249 0.04 -9.72 4.42
N GLY A 250 -0.99 -9.08 3.84
CA GLY A 250 -2.00 -9.70 2.97
C GLY A 250 -1.92 -9.25 1.50
N PHE A 251 -1.56 -7.99 1.24
CA PHE A 251 -1.32 -7.42 -0.07
C PHE A 251 -0.37 -6.23 -0.02
N SER A 252 0.41 -6.06 -1.07
CA SER A 252 1.34 -4.94 -1.17
C SER A 252 0.70 -3.75 -1.85
N HIS A 253 0.92 -2.57 -1.28
CA HIS A 253 0.70 -1.27 -1.91
C HIS A 253 2.06 -0.64 -2.25
N GLY A 254 3.10 -0.81 -1.42
CA GLY A 254 4.47 -0.40 -1.68
C GLY A 254 4.77 1.10 -1.48
N VAL A 255 3.90 1.80 -0.77
CA VAL A 255 4.16 3.16 -0.29
C VAL A 255 4.98 3.05 1.00
N VAL A 256 6.16 3.63 1.02
CA VAL A 256 6.92 3.81 2.26
C VAL A 256 6.91 5.30 2.55
N GLY A 257 6.08 5.71 3.50
CA GLY A 257 5.96 7.10 3.91
C GLY A 257 6.58 7.38 5.27
N GLU A 258 6.69 8.65 5.58
CA GLU A 258 7.15 9.17 6.87
C GLU A 258 6.18 10.24 7.38
N ASP A 259 6.08 10.36 8.70
CA ASP A 259 5.39 11.48 9.32
C ASP A 259 6.32 12.69 9.33
N ARG A 260 5.95 13.70 8.53
CA ARG A 260 6.74 14.92 8.39
C ARG A 260 6.90 15.67 9.71
N ARG A 261 5.92 15.59 10.62
CA ARG A 261 6.05 16.20 11.96
C ARG A 261 7.22 15.58 12.70
N GLN A 262 7.30 14.25 12.74
CA GLN A 262 8.37 13.53 13.44
C GLN A 262 9.75 13.86 12.87
N VAL A 263 9.86 13.97 11.54
CA VAL A 263 11.11 14.38 10.87
C VAL A 263 11.52 15.79 11.27
N LEU A 264 10.58 16.75 11.19
CA LEU A 264 10.85 18.14 11.53
C LEU A 264 11.16 18.34 13.01
N THR A 265 10.52 17.60 13.92
CA THR A 265 10.84 17.65 15.35
C THR A 265 12.28 17.20 15.61
N ARG A 266 12.70 16.05 15.06
CA ARG A 266 14.09 15.58 15.18
C ARG A 266 15.10 16.58 14.60
N GLN A 267 14.75 17.22 13.48
CA GLN A 267 15.57 18.27 12.89
C GLN A 267 15.68 19.49 13.81
N CYS A 268 14.57 19.95 14.40
CA CYS A 268 14.56 21.06 15.34
C CYS A 268 15.41 20.76 16.58
N ASP A 269 15.28 19.56 17.15
CA ASP A 269 16.04 19.15 18.33
C ASP A 269 17.55 19.08 18.03
N ALA A 270 17.91 18.52 16.87
CA ALA A 270 19.31 18.46 16.43
C ALA A 270 19.90 19.85 16.23
N LEU A 271 19.15 20.76 15.59
CA LEU A 271 19.55 22.16 15.38
C LEU A 271 19.67 22.92 16.70
N ARG A 272 18.71 22.77 17.61
CA ARG A 272 18.75 23.39 18.95
C ARG A 272 19.97 22.93 19.73
N LYS A 273 20.24 21.62 19.76
CA LYS A 273 21.40 21.07 20.46
C LYS A 273 22.72 21.60 19.91
N THR A 274 22.87 21.64 18.59
CA THR A 274 24.10 22.20 17.99
C THR A 274 24.23 23.70 18.27
N LEU A 275 23.13 24.46 18.18
CA LEU A 275 23.14 25.89 18.52
C LEU A 275 23.47 26.14 20.00
N GLU A 276 22.97 25.30 20.91
CA GLU A 276 23.30 25.38 22.34
C GLU A 276 24.78 25.08 22.60
N GLU A 277 25.35 24.07 21.92
CA GLU A 277 26.78 23.75 21.97
C GLU A 277 27.65 24.90 21.41
N ASP A 278 27.22 25.55 20.33
CA ASP A 278 27.96 26.63 19.66
C ASP A 278 27.86 27.98 20.40
N LEU A 279 26.67 28.33 20.92
CA LEU A 279 26.39 29.64 21.52
C LEU A 279 26.49 29.64 23.05
N GLY A 280 26.49 28.47 23.70
CA GLY A 280 26.46 28.34 25.16
C GLY A 280 25.15 28.82 25.81
N VAL A 281 24.11 29.09 25.00
CA VAL A 281 22.79 29.54 25.44
C VAL A 281 21.69 28.84 24.63
N VAL A 282 20.53 28.63 25.24
CA VAL A 282 19.35 28.09 24.55
C VAL A 282 18.82 29.18 23.59
N PRO A 283 18.58 28.88 22.29
CA PRO A 283 18.20 29.90 21.29
C PRO A 283 16.99 30.77 21.65
N GLU A 284 16.07 30.26 22.46
CA GLU A 284 14.88 30.99 22.96
C GLU A 284 15.21 32.10 23.98
N GLN A 285 16.46 32.22 24.43
CA GLN A 285 16.93 33.24 25.37
C GLN A 285 17.76 34.36 24.73
N VAL A 286 17.98 34.33 23.41
CA VAL A 286 18.70 35.40 22.70
C VAL A 286 17.78 36.62 22.61
N GLN A 287 17.99 37.62 23.46
CA GLN A 287 17.30 38.92 23.38
C GLN A 287 17.80 39.71 22.16
N GLU A 288 16.87 40.38 21.44
CA GLU A 288 17.15 41.20 20.25
C GLU A 288 18.23 42.29 20.46
N ASP A 289 18.51 42.66 21.71
CA ASP A 289 19.34 43.82 22.07
C ASP A 289 20.80 43.48 22.46
N GLN A 290 21.22 42.22 22.42
CA GLN A 290 22.63 41.85 22.55
C GLN A 290 23.08 41.22 21.23
N GLU A 291 23.88 41.91 20.42
CA GLU A 291 24.59 41.29 19.30
C GLU A 291 25.60 40.29 19.87
N PRO A 292 25.35 38.96 19.83
CA PRO A 292 26.44 38.02 19.97
C PRO A 292 27.23 38.10 18.66
N LEU A 293 28.53 37.84 18.68
CA LEU A 293 29.28 37.52 17.46
C LEU A 293 28.79 36.16 16.94
N VAL A 294 27.59 36.12 16.35
CA VAL A 294 26.99 34.92 15.77
C VAL A 294 27.69 34.66 14.45
N SER A 295 28.25 33.46 14.28
CA SER A 295 28.93 33.14 13.02
C SER A 295 27.91 33.00 11.88
N ASN A 296 28.35 33.18 10.63
CA ASN A 296 27.51 32.93 9.45
C ASN A 296 26.93 31.50 9.40
N ALA A 297 27.57 30.53 10.07
CA ALA A 297 27.08 29.17 10.17
C ALA A 297 25.90 29.06 11.15
N ASP A 298 25.97 29.78 12.27
CA ASP A 298 24.93 29.79 13.29
C ASP A 298 23.68 30.54 12.81
N THR A 299 23.85 31.63 12.06
CA THR A 299 22.73 32.33 11.39
C THR A 299 21.96 31.41 10.44
N ARG A 300 22.67 30.53 9.69
CA ARG A 300 22.02 29.55 8.80
C ARG A 300 21.22 28.51 9.60
N LYS A 301 21.81 27.96 10.66
CA LYS A 301 21.12 26.99 11.55
C LYS A 301 19.88 27.60 12.20
N LEU A 302 19.95 28.86 12.65
CA LEU A 302 18.79 29.59 13.18
C LEU A 302 17.69 29.75 12.13
N THR A 303 18.05 30.12 10.89
CA THR A 303 17.08 30.24 9.78
C THR A 303 16.44 28.88 9.45
N GLU A 304 17.22 27.80 9.42
CA GLU A 304 16.71 26.43 9.21
C GLU A 304 15.77 26.00 10.34
N LEU A 305 16.10 26.34 11.59
CA LEU A 305 15.27 26.05 12.76
C LEU A 305 13.93 26.81 12.69
N GLU A 306 13.96 28.11 12.37
CA GLU A 306 12.75 28.92 12.20
C GLU A 306 11.82 28.36 11.11
N GLU A 307 12.37 27.96 9.96
CA GLU A 307 11.59 27.40 8.87
C GLU A 307 11.01 26.02 9.24
N ALA A 308 11.78 25.17 9.94
CA ALA A 308 11.30 23.89 10.44
C ALA A 308 10.17 24.06 11.47
N LEU A 309 10.31 25.00 12.41
CA LEU A 309 9.27 25.36 13.39
C LEU A 309 8.01 25.90 12.72
N LYS A 310 8.15 26.72 11.68
CA LYS A 310 7.02 27.22 10.88
C LYS A 310 6.29 26.08 10.16
N GLN A 311 7.02 25.09 9.63
CA GLN A 311 6.42 23.91 9.02
C GLN A 311 5.71 23.02 10.06
N LEU A 312 6.26 22.85 11.27
CA LEU A 312 5.60 22.12 12.36
C LEU A 312 4.23 22.72 12.72
N ARG A 313 4.09 24.04 12.65
CA ARG A 313 2.81 24.75 12.87
C ARG A 313 1.77 24.48 11.78
N SER A 314 2.17 24.00 10.60
CA SER A 314 1.25 23.68 9.50
C SER A 314 0.44 22.38 9.70
N GLY A 315 0.76 21.61 10.74
CA GLY A 315 0.05 20.38 11.11
C GLY A 315 0.70 19.10 10.56
N PRO A 316 0.19 17.93 10.97
CA PRO A 316 0.75 16.63 10.60
C PRO A 316 0.49 16.30 9.13
N GLN A 317 1.49 15.71 8.47
CA GLN A 317 1.46 15.34 7.05
C GLN A 317 2.17 14.01 6.84
N PHE A 318 1.51 13.08 6.15
CA PHE A 318 2.13 11.83 5.73
C PHE A 318 2.71 11.99 4.33
N THR A 319 4.05 11.89 4.23
CA THR A 319 4.77 12.14 2.98
C THR A 319 5.35 10.84 2.44
N VAL A 320 5.28 10.62 1.13
CA VAL A 320 5.91 9.48 0.47
C VAL A 320 7.43 9.67 0.50
N ARG A 321 8.12 8.85 1.30
CA ARG A 321 9.58 8.87 1.42
C ARG A 321 10.22 8.08 0.29
N THR A 322 9.71 6.88 0.02
CA THR A 322 10.19 5.98 -1.02
C THR A 322 9.06 5.13 -1.57
N LEU A 323 9.19 4.66 -2.80
CA LEU A 323 8.28 3.68 -3.39
C LEU A 323 9.01 2.35 -3.51
N ALA A 324 8.43 1.28 -2.99
CA ALA A 324 9.03 -0.04 -3.06
C ALA A 324 9.20 -0.44 -4.55
N PRO A 325 10.39 -0.90 -4.98
CA PRO A 325 10.60 -1.29 -6.37
C PRO A 325 9.60 -2.39 -6.80
N ASN A 326 9.08 -2.28 -8.03
CA ASN A 326 8.10 -3.21 -8.61
C ASN A 326 6.78 -3.35 -7.84
N SER A 327 6.47 -2.40 -6.95
CA SER A 327 5.21 -2.37 -6.22
C SER A 327 4.10 -1.65 -7.01
N PRO A 328 2.83 -1.81 -6.61
CA PRO A 328 1.73 -1.05 -7.20
C PRO A 328 1.93 0.47 -7.11
N ALA A 329 2.42 0.98 -5.99
CA ALA A 329 2.68 2.41 -5.83
C ALA A 329 3.77 2.90 -6.78
N ALA A 330 4.84 2.12 -6.99
CA ALA A 330 5.89 2.47 -7.97
C ALA A 330 5.41 2.43 -9.43
N GLN A 331 4.34 1.68 -9.71
CA GLN A 331 3.69 1.61 -11.03
C GLN A 331 2.55 2.63 -11.17
N SER A 332 2.20 3.33 -10.09
CA SER A 332 1.16 4.36 -10.06
C SER A 332 1.73 5.74 -10.37
N VAL A 333 0.88 6.77 -10.30
CA VAL A 333 1.28 8.18 -10.47
C VAL A 333 2.02 8.74 -9.25
N LEU A 334 2.04 8.03 -8.13
CA LEU A 334 2.72 8.45 -6.90
C LEU A 334 4.23 8.67 -7.14
N GLN A 335 4.78 9.66 -6.44
CA GLN A 335 6.18 10.05 -6.49
C GLN A 335 6.73 10.30 -5.09
N VAL A 336 8.05 10.22 -4.95
CA VAL A 336 8.74 10.63 -3.73
C VAL A 336 8.48 12.12 -3.48
N GLY A 337 8.13 12.49 -2.26
CA GLY A 337 7.78 13.85 -1.85
C GLY A 337 6.29 14.18 -1.91
N ASP A 338 5.45 13.29 -2.45
CA ASP A 338 4.00 13.48 -2.42
C ASP A 338 3.47 13.47 -0.99
N VAL A 339 2.58 14.40 -0.66
CA VAL A 339 1.84 14.38 0.61
C VAL A 339 0.51 13.68 0.39
N ILE A 340 0.27 12.56 1.06
CA ILE A 340 -1.00 11.83 0.98
C ILE A 340 -1.98 12.49 1.94
N GLU A 341 -3.04 13.10 1.40
CA GLU A 341 -4.05 13.80 2.20
C GLU A 341 -5.22 12.91 2.60
N SER A 342 -5.62 11.98 1.73
CA SER A 342 -6.68 11.02 2.03
C SER A 342 -6.59 9.76 1.19
N VAL A 343 -7.07 8.65 1.75
CA VAL A 343 -7.25 7.36 1.06
C VAL A 343 -8.68 6.89 1.28
N ASN A 344 -9.41 6.55 0.22
CA ASN A 344 -10.83 6.18 0.26
C ASN A 344 -11.68 7.18 1.08
N GLY A 345 -11.39 8.47 0.95
CA GLY A 345 -12.05 9.56 1.69
C GLY A 345 -11.68 9.66 3.18
N VAL A 346 -10.85 8.77 3.72
CA VAL A 346 -10.30 8.87 5.07
C VAL A 346 -9.11 9.81 5.04
N ALA A 347 -9.15 10.88 5.84
CA ALA A 347 -8.02 11.81 5.97
C ALA A 347 -6.78 11.10 6.53
N VAL A 348 -5.63 11.37 5.94
CA VAL A 348 -4.35 10.77 6.30
C VAL A 348 -3.42 11.85 6.81
N HIS A 349 -3.06 11.75 8.09
CA HIS A 349 -2.09 12.65 8.72
C HIS A 349 -0.78 11.96 9.09
N GLN A 350 -0.83 10.64 9.28
CA GLN A 350 0.27 9.79 9.71
C GLN A 350 0.14 8.39 9.09
N ARG A 351 1.20 7.58 9.21
CA ARG A 351 1.24 6.22 8.68
C ARG A 351 0.09 5.34 9.19
N LEU A 352 -0.27 5.48 10.46
CA LEU A 352 -1.38 4.73 11.05
C LEU A 352 -2.71 5.02 10.34
N ASP A 353 -2.98 6.27 9.94
CA ASP A 353 -4.22 6.62 9.23
C ASP A 353 -4.24 6.02 7.83
N PHE A 354 -3.09 6.01 7.15
CA PHE A 354 -2.91 5.37 5.86
C PHE A 354 -3.25 3.88 5.95
N GLU A 355 -2.65 3.15 6.88
CA GLU A 355 -2.92 1.72 7.06
C GLU A 355 -4.37 1.45 7.48
N ARG A 356 -4.95 2.32 8.32
CA ARG A 356 -6.36 2.24 8.69
C ARG A 356 -7.28 2.45 7.49
N ALA A 357 -6.95 3.34 6.57
CA ALA A 357 -7.76 3.57 5.38
C ALA A 357 -7.84 2.33 4.47
N LEU A 358 -6.82 1.44 4.53
CA LEU A 358 -6.76 0.20 3.77
C LEU A 358 -7.44 -1.00 4.47
N ILE A 359 -7.87 -0.86 5.73
CA ILE A 359 -8.53 -1.96 6.44
C ILE A 359 -9.87 -2.30 5.77
N GLY A 360 -10.00 -3.56 5.37
CA GLY A 360 -11.20 -4.10 4.70
C GLY A 360 -11.04 -4.19 3.19
N GLU A 361 -10.02 -3.54 2.63
CA GLU A 361 -9.64 -3.69 1.23
C GLU A 361 -9.03 -5.07 0.98
N SER A 362 -9.03 -5.48 -0.29
CA SER A 362 -8.57 -6.79 -0.71
C SER A 362 -7.54 -6.72 -1.84
N PRO A 363 -6.72 -7.78 -2.02
CA PRO A 363 -5.92 -7.92 -3.23
C PRO A 363 -6.80 -7.85 -4.49
N GLY A 364 -6.43 -6.98 -5.41
CA GLY A 364 -7.14 -6.68 -6.64
C GLY A 364 -8.14 -5.54 -6.55
N ASP A 365 -8.27 -4.90 -5.39
CA ASP A 365 -9.02 -3.66 -5.27
C ASP A 365 -8.13 -2.46 -5.63
N GLU A 366 -8.78 -1.36 -5.97
CA GLU A 366 -8.17 -0.10 -6.35
C GLU A 366 -8.64 0.95 -5.35
N VAL A 367 -7.71 1.57 -4.63
CA VAL A 367 -8.03 2.59 -3.63
C VAL A 367 -7.80 3.99 -4.20
N GLU A 368 -8.75 4.89 -3.94
CA GLU A 368 -8.60 6.28 -4.32
C GLU A 368 -7.64 6.97 -3.35
N VAL A 369 -6.58 7.57 -3.87
CA VAL A 369 -5.58 8.32 -3.11
C VAL A 369 -5.58 9.76 -3.58
N MET A 370 -5.86 10.68 -2.66
CA MET A 370 -5.68 12.11 -2.89
C MET A 370 -4.31 12.53 -2.36
N ILE A 371 -3.49 13.08 -3.24
CA ILE A 371 -2.17 13.61 -2.92
C ILE A 371 -2.10 15.12 -3.15
N ARG A 372 -1.14 15.76 -2.49
CA ARG A 372 -0.68 17.11 -2.79
C ARG A 372 0.76 17.06 -3.29
N ARG A 373 0.98 17.56 -4.51
CA ARG A 373 2.30 17.70 -5.16
C ARG A 373 2.48 19.15 -5.56
N GLU A 374 3.53 19.80 -5.06
CA GLU A 374 3.84 21.21 -5.37
C GLU A 374 2.64 22.15 -5.16
N GLY A 375 1.86 21.92 -4.10
CA GLY A 375 0.67 22.70 -3.76
C GLY A 375 -0.60 22.36 -4.56
N ARG A 376 -0.53 21.49 -5.57
CA ARG A 376 -1.69 21.04 -6.36
C ARG A 376 -2.23 19.72 -5.81
N LYS A 377 -3.56 19.59 -5.79
CA LYS A 377 -4.23 18.34 -5.43
C LYS A 377 -4.36 17.45 -6.66
N ILE A 378 -4.02 16.17 -6.52
CA ILE A 378 -4.12 15.15 -7.55
C ILE A 378 -4.84 13.95 -6.94
N THR A 379 -5.87 13.45 -7.60
CA THR A 379 -6.54 12.20 -7.23
C THR A 379 -6.04 11.09 -8.15
N THR A 380 -5.60 9.98 -7.59
CA THR A 380 -5.10 8.80 -8.34
C THR A 380 -5.69 7.53 -7.75
N SER A 381 -5.67 6.44 -8.53
CA SER A 381 -5.95 5.09 -8.05
C SER A 381 -4.63 4.40 -7.67
N LEU A 382 -4.63 3.67 -6.56
CA LEU A 382 -3.54 2.80 -6.10
C LEU A 382 -4.06 1.36 -6.06
N PRO A 383 -3.60 0.48 -6.96
CA PRO A 383 -4.01 -0.92 -6.90
C PRO A 383 -3.37 -1.61 -5.71
N LEU A 384 -4.10 -2.53 -5.09
CA LEU A 384 -3.63 -3.38 -4.00
C LEU A 384 -3.34 -4.76 -4.57
N ILE A 385 -2.09 -5.24 -4.52
CA ILE A 385 -1.73 -6.48 -5.22
C ILE A 385 -0.94 -7.40 -4.31
N ASN A 386 -1.30 -8.70 -4.30
CA ASN A 386 -0.45 -9.74 -3.73
C ASN A 386 -0.02 -10.75 -4.80
N ARG A 387 0.98 -11.59 -4.48
CA ARG A 387 1.51 -12.59 -5.43
C ARG A 387 0.43 -13.55 -5.92
N THR A 388 -0.46 -14.00 -5.03
CA THR A 388 -1.58 -14.89 -5.36
C THR A 388 -2.53 -14.27 -6.39
N TRP A 389 -2.91 -13.01 -6.22
CA TRP A 389 -3.72 -12.25 -7.18
C TRP A 389 -2.97 -12.03 -8.48
N ARG A 390 -1.68 -11.68 -8.42
CA ARG A 390 -0.85 -11.43 -9.61
C ARG A 390 -0.68 -12.68 -10.47
N LEU A 391 -0.32 -13.80 -9.86
CA LEU A 391 0.10 -15.03 -10.55
C LEU A 391 -1.06 -15.98 -10.81
N LEU A 392 -1.94 -16.18 -9.82
CA LEU A 392 -3.08 -17.09 -9.95
C LEU A 392 -4.36 -16.34 -10.35
N GLY A 393 -4.50 -15.07 -9.98
CA GLY A 393 -5.77 -14.33 -10.13
C GLY A 393 -6.78 -14.68 -9.04
N LEU A 394 -6.33 -15.17 -7.89
CA LEU A 394 -7.18 -15.55 -6.76
C LEU A 394 -7.04 -14.56 -5.60
N HIS A 395 -8.18 -14.09 -5.09
CA HIS A 395 -8.27 -13.53 -3.75
C HIS A 395 -8.88 -14.60 -2.82
N LEU A 396 -8.14 -14.95 -1.77
CA LEU A 396 -8.41 -16.08 -0.89
C LEU A 396 -8.58 -15.65 0.56
N LYS A 397 -9.43 -16.36 1.31
CA LYS A 397 -9.64 -16.17 2.75
C LYS A 397 -9.68 -17.50 3.48
N SER A 398 -8.95 -17.64 4.57
CA SER A 398 -8.90 -18.89 5.34
C SER A 398 -10.28 -19.26 5.93
N VAL A 399 -10.59 -20.56 5.88
CA VAL A 399 -11.78 -21.18 6.47
C VAL A 399 -11.40 -22.35 7.37
N PRO A 400 -12.07 -22.53 8.52
CA PRO A 400 -11.80 -23.60 9.46
C PRO A 400 -12.17 -24.99 8.92
N GLN A 401 -11.58 -26.03 9.51
CA GLN A 401 -11.87 -27.44 9.18
C GLN A 401 -13.36 -27.79 9.18
N SER A 402 -14.16 -27.15 10.04
CA SER A 402 -15.61 -27.43 10.15
C SER A 402 -16.33 -27.30 8.81
N GLU A 403 -15.85 -26.44 7.92
CA GLU A 403 -16.42 -26.24 6.59
C GLU A 403 -16.03 -27.34 5.58
N LEU A 404 -14.94 -28.07 5.85
CA LEU A 404 -14.43 -29.16 5.00
C LEU A 404 -14.78 -30.54 5.55
N LYS A 405 -15.19 -30.64 6.81
CA LYS A 405 -15.28 -31.91 7.57
C LYS A 405 -16.13 -32.99 6.88
N GLN A 406 -17.18 -32.60 6.15
CA GLN A 406 -18.08 -33.55 5.50
C GLN A 406 -17.48 -34.17 4.22
N ALA A 407 -16.75 -33.40 3.43
CA ALA A 407 -16.24 -33.84 2.14
C ALA A 407 -14.76 -34.24 2.20
N SER A 408 -13.98 -33.57 3.03
CA SER A 408 -12.51 -33.65 3.05
C SER A 408 -11.95 -33.65 4.48
N PRO A 409 -12.34 -34.61 5.35
CA PRO A 409 -12.09 -34.59 6.80
C PRO A 409 -10.60 -34.58 7.20
N ARG A 410 -9.72 -35.05 6.31
CA ARG A 410 -8.27 -35.11 6.55
C ARG A 410 -7.57 -33.75 6.55
N TYR A 411 -8.18 -32.72 5.98
CA TYR A 411 -7.60 -31.37 5.92
C TYR A 411 -8.06 -30.54 7.12
N ARG A 412 -7.17 -29.72 7.67
CA ARG A 412 -7.41 -28.89 8.86
C ARG A 412 -8.08 -27.55 8.57
N GLY A 413 -8.38 -27.28 7.30
CA GLY A 413 -8.90 -26.00 6.82
C GLY A 413 -8.67 -25.86 5.34
N GLY A 414 -9.07 -24.70 4.80
CA GLY A 414 -8.96 -24.37 3.40
C GLY A 414 -8.91 -22.86 3.18
N LEU A 415 -8.88 -22.46 1.92
CA LEU A 415 -8.91 -21.07 1.48
C LEU A 415 -10.11 -20.85 0.56
N ARG A 416 -11.11 -20.12 1.05
CA ARG A 416 -12.26 -19.72 0.26
C ARG A 416 -11.88 -18.68 -0.78
N VAL A 417 -12.29 -18.90 -2.01
CA VAL A 417 -12.17 -17.97 -3.13
C VAL A 417 -13.20 -16.86 -2.95
N ILE A 418 -12.71 -15.65 -2.73
CA ILE A 418 -13.54 -14.45 -2.59
C ILE A 418 -13.76 -13.80 -3.95
N LYS A 419 -12.70 -13.68 -4.75
CA LYS A 419 -12.71 -13.02 -6.07
C LYS A 419 -11.77 -13.77 -7.02
N VAL A 420 -12.16 -13.82 -8.29
CA VAL A 420 -11.35 -14.36 -9.38
C VAL A 420 -11.11 -13.23 -10.37
N ARG A 421 -9.85 -12.99 -10.74
CA ARG A 421 -9.49 -11.99 -11.75
C ARG A 421 -9.80 -12.54 -13.14
N SER A 422 -10.51 -11.77 -13.96
CA SER A 422 -10.77 -12.14 -15.37
C SER A 422 -9.47 -12.40 -16.14
N ASP A 423 -9.52 -13.35 -17.07
CA ASP A 423 -8.42 -13.79 -17.95
C ASP A 423 -7.19 -14.36 -17.23
N SER A 424 -7.26 -14.54 -15.91
CA SER A 424 -6.20 -15.12 -15.10
C SER A 424 -6.09 -16.64 -15.23
N LEU A 425 -5.02 -17.22 -14.67
CA LEU A 425 -4.90 -18.68 -14.60
C LEU A 425 -6.13 -19.29 -13.92
N ALA A 426 -6.55 -18.75 -12.78
CA ALA A 426 -7.70 -19.28 -12.05
C ALA A 426 -9.01 -19.17 -12.83
N ASP A 427 -9.23 -18.06 -13.55
CA ASP A 427 -10.42 -17.89 -14.39
C ASP A 427 -10.45 -18.93 -15.52
N ARG A 428 -9.32 -19.12 -16.22
CA ARG A 428 -9.18 -20.16 -17.25
C ARG A 428 -9.31 -21.58 -16.71
N GLN A 429 -8.93 -21.81 -15.45
CA GLN A 429 -9.13 -23.07 -14.75
C GLN A 429 -10.56 -23.25 -14.21
N GLY A 430 -11.42 -22.23 -14.35
CA GLY A 430 -12.82 -22.30 -13.95
C GLY A 430 -13.04 -22.18 -12.44
N PHE A 431 -12.14 -21.53 -11.72
CA PHE A 431 -12.39 -21.12 -10.34
C PHE A 431 -13.57 -20.15 -10.27
N ARG A 432 -14.33 -20.21 -9.17
CA ARG A 432 -15.48 -19.35 -8.94
C ARG A 432 -15.45 -18.79 -7.52
N PRO A 433 -15.96 -17.56 -7.29
CA PRO A 433 -16.26 -17.10 -5.94
C PRO A 433 -17.11 -18.13 -5.19
N GLY A 434 -16.71 -18.45 -3.96
CA GLY A 434 -17.36 -19.45 -3.11
C GLY A 434 -16.64 -20.80 -3.04
N ASP A 435 -15.82 -21.15 -4.03
CA ASP A 435 -14.97 -22.35 -3.99
C ASP A 435 -14.07 -22.35 -2.76
N ILE A 436 -13.74 -23.51 -2.19
CA ILE A 436 -12.73 -23.63 -1.12
C ILE A 436 -11.55 -24.42 -1.64
N LEU A 437 -10.42 -23.75 -1.88
CA LEU A 437 -9.14 -24.37 -2.21
C LEU A 437 -8.53 -24.97 -0.94
N PHE A 438 -8.44 -26.30 -0.86
CA PHE A 438 -7.90 -27.00 0.31
C PHE A 438 -6.59 -27.74 0.03
N ALA A 439 -6.22 -27.89 -1.24
CA ALA A 439 -4.89 -28.33 -1.60
C ALA A 439 -4.48 -27.85 -3.00
N VAL A 440 -3.19 -27.63 -3.17
CA VAL A 440 -2.55 -27.45 -4.48
C VAL A 440 -1.54 -28.57 -4.61
N HIS A 441 -1.72 -29.41 -5.63
CA HIS A 441 -0.95 -30.61 -5.88
C HIS A 441 -0.84 -31.51 -4.62
N LYS A 442 0.34 -31.59 -4.00
CA LYS A 442 0.60 -32.36 -2.78
C LYS A 442 0.47 -31.54 -1.49
N TRP A 443 0.42 -30.22 -1.59
CA TRP A 443 0.41 -29.31 -0.45
C TRP A 443 -1.00 -28.98 -0.02
N ALA A 444 -1.26 -29.05 1.29
CA ALA A 444 -2.47 -28.50 1.87
C ALA A 444 -2.41 -26.97 1.88
N THR A 445 -3.56 -26.31 1.75
CA THR A 445 -3.64 -24.85 1.72
C THR A 445 -4.61 -24.37 2.79
N THR A 446 -4.07 -24.08 3.97
CA THR A 446 -4.82 -23.65 5.16
C THR A 446 -4.66 -22.17 5.43
N SER A 447 -3.55 -21.57 5.01
CA SER A 447 -3.24 -20.16 5.16
C SER A 447 -2.69 -19.54 3.87
N GLN A 448 -2.61 -18.21 3.85
CA GLN A 448 -2.08 -17.47 2.70
C GLN A 448 -0.57 -17.73 2.52
N GLU A 449 0.15 -17.96 3.61
CA GLU A 449 1.57 -18.31 3.63
C GLU A 449 1.83 -19.65 2.93
N ASP A 450 0.93 -20.64 3.08
CA ASP A 450 1.01 -21.90 2.35
C ASP A 450 1.04 -21.65 0.84
N ILE A 451 0.20 -20.73 0.33
CA ILE A 451 0.14 -20.38 -1.09
C ILE A 451 1.41 -19.67 -1.54
N SER A 452 1.90 -18.71 -0.76
CA SER A 452 3.16 -18.01 -1.05
C SER A 452 4.31 -19.02 -1.16
N PHE A 453 4.42 -19.96 -0.20
CA PHE A 453 5.42 -21.02 -0.24
C PHE A 453 5.28 -21.91 -1.47
N ILE A 454 4.05 -22.33 -1.81
CA ILE A 454 3.80 -23.19 -2.97
C ILE A 454 4.22 -22.48 -4.26
N ILE A 455 3.81 -21.23 -4.45
CA ILE A 455 4.14 -20.44 -5.64
C ILE A 455 5.66 -20.23 -5.80
N GLU A 456 6.39 -20.17 -4.68
CA GLU A 456 7.85 -20.00 -4.67
C GLU A 456 8.62 -21.32 -4.77
N SER A 457 7.92 -22.46 -4.65
CA SER A 457 8.56 -23.76 -4.74
C SER A 457 9.06 -24.02 -6.17
N ARG A 458 10.26 -24.62 -6.27
CA ARG A 458 10.80 -25.08 -7.56
C ARG A 458 9.81 -25.97 -8.30
N GLU A 459 9.09 -26.79 -7.57
CA GLU A 459 8.09 -27.70 -8.10
C GLU A 459 6.91 -26.95 -8.75
N PHE A 460 6.43 -25.84 -8.19
CA PHE A 460 5.42 -24.99 -8.86
C PHE A 460 5.97 -24.38 -10.15
N THR A 461 7.22 -23.92 -10.16
CA THR A 461 7.85 -23.33 -11.35
C THR A 461 8.22 -24.34 -12.44
N GLN A 462 8.44 -25.62 -12.08
CA GLN A 462 8.96 -26.65 -13.00
C GLN A 462 7.93 -27.71 -13.41
N THR A 463 6.81 -27.83 -12.69
CA THR A 463 5.79 -28.84 -13.01
C THR A 463 5.02 -28.45 -14.27
N GLU A 464 4.75 -29.38 -15.18
CA GLU A 464 3.97 -29.16 -16.42
C GLU A 464 2.46 -29.04 -16.19
N SER A 465 1.95 -29.57 -15.06
CA SER A 465 0.57 -29.35 -14.62
C SER A 465 0.38 -29.26 -13.10
N MET A 466 -0.19 -28.15 -12.61
CA MET A 466 -0.59 -28.03 -11.19
C MET A 466 -2.06 -28.40 -11.02
N LYS A 467 -2.34 -29.30 -10.07
CA LYS A 467 -3.70 -29.75 -9.72
C LYS A 467 -4.22 -28.97 -8.52
N PHE A 468 -5.24 -28.15 -8.69
CA PHE A 468 -5.94 -27.48 -7.60
C PHE A 468 -7.10 -28.34 -7.13
N ARG A 469 -7.13 -28.69 -5.84
CA ARG A 469 -8.23 -29.41 -5.22
C ARG A 469 -9.12 -28.44 -4.50
N ILE A 470 -10.36 -28.34 -4.96
CA ILE A 470 -11.34 -27.40 -4.44
C ILE A 470 -12.58 -28.14 -3.94
N LEU A 471 -13.29 -27.51 -3.01
CA LEU A 471 -14.64 -27.88 -2.63
C LEU A 471 -15.60 -26.89 -3.27
N ARG A 472 -16.56 -27.39 -4.03
CA ARG A 472 -17.65 -26.61 -4.63
C ARG A 472 -18.96 -27.31 -4.34
N ASP A 473 -19.94 -26.59 -3.80
CA ASP A 473 -21.26 -27.13 -3.46
C ASP A 473 -21.19 -28.42 -2.61
N GLY A 474 -20.22 -28.50 -1.71
CA GLY A 474 -20.00 -29.66 -0.83
C GLY A 474 -19.35 -30.88 -1.48
N LYS A 475 -18.89 -30.79 -2.73
CA LYS A 475 -18.22 -31.87 -3.46
C LYS A 475 -16.79 -31.49 -3.84
N GLU A 476 -15.89 -32.47 -3.80
CA GLU A 476 -14.51 -32.26 -4.24
C GLU A 476 -14.45 -32.18 -5.76
N HIS A 477 -13.71 -31.19 -6.26
CA HIS A 477 -13.33 -31.07 -7.66
C HIS A 477 -11.81 -30.91 -7.77
N VAL A 478 -11.25 -31.38 -8.88
CA VAL A 478 -9.84 -31.16 -9.22
C VAL A 478 -9.79 -30.33 -10.49
N LEU A 479 -9.23 -29.13 -10.39
CA LEU A 479 -8.92 -28.28 -11.54
C LEU A 479 -7.46 -28.52 -11.89
N ALA A 480 -7.14 -28.82 -13.14
CA ALA A 480 -5.77 -29.08 -13.57
C ALA A 480 -5.29 -27.95 -14.46
N SER A 481 -4.41 -27.10 -13.95
CA SER A 481 -3.65 -26.22 -14.85
C SER A 481 -2.70 -27.07 -15.67
N SER A 482 -2.71 -26.92 -16.99
CA SER A 482 -1.45 -26.99 -17.72
C SER A 482 -0.66 -25.78 -17.24
N THR A 483 0.35 -25.99 -16.39
CA THR A 483 1.26 -24.92 -16.04
C THR A 483 2.03 -24.60 -17.31
N GLY A 484 1.54 -23.58 -18.00
CA GLY A 484 2.30 -22.41 -18.40
C GLY A 484 3.62 -22.61 -19.13
N SER A 485 4.55 -23.46 -18.68
CA SER A 485 5.93 -23.53 -19.14
C SER A 485 6.04 -23.67 -20.67
N ARG A 486 5.36 -24.64 -21.29
CA ARG A 486 5.31 -24.72 -22.77
C ARG A 486 4.59 -23.54 -23.42
N SER A 487 3.56 -22.96 -22.80
CA SER A 487 2.87 -21.78 -23.36
C SER A 487 3.69 -20.49 -23.20
N LEU A 488 4.49 -20.38 -22.14
CA LEU A 488 5.28 -19.21 -21.80
C LEU A 488 6.56 -19.22 -22.62
N GLU A 489 7.26 -20.35 -22.67
CA GLU A 489 8.39 -20.54 -23.58
C GLU A 489 7.96 -20.32 -25.02
N ASN A 490 6.80 -20.85 -25.45
CA ASN A 490 6.29 -20.59 -26.80
C ASN A 490 5.90 -19.12 -27.01
N ARG A 491 5.37 -18.43 -26.01
CA ARG A 491 5.07 -16.98 -26.11
C ARG A 491 6.33 -16.14 -26.19
N ILE A 492 7.33 -16.41 -25.34
CA ILE A 492 8.63 -15.73 -25.38
C ILE A 492 9.34 -16.02 -26.71
N TRP A 493 9.27 -17.27 -27.18
CA TRP A 493 9.76 -17.67 -28.50
C TRP A 493 9.06 -16.90 -29.62
N ASN A 494 7.73 -16.79 -29.56
CA ASN A 494 6.97 -16.10 -30.59
C ASN A 494 7.19 -14.58 -30.60
N SER A 495 7.22 -13.96 -29.42
CA SER A 495 7.30 -12.51 -29.22
C SER A 495 8.73 -11.97 -29.30
N LEU A 496 9.72 -12.66 -28.73
CA LEU A 496 11.11 -12.20 -28.65
C LEU A 496 12.06 -13.01 -29.52
N GLY A 497 11.69 -14.23 -29.91
CA GLY A 497 12.57 -15.10 -30.70
C GLY A 497 13.71 -15.71 -29.88
N MET A 498 13.52 -15.93 -28.58
CA MET A 498 14.54 -16.53 -27.71
C MET A 498 13.99 -17.71 -26.91
N ARG A 499 14.84 -18.71 -26.67
CA ARG A 499 14.66 -19.66 -25.56
C ARG A 499 15.58 -19.26 -24.43
N LEU A 500 15.02 -19.16 -23.23
CA LEU A 500 15.69 -18.58 -22.08
C LEU A 500 15.65 -19.55 -20.90
N LYS A 501 16.72 -19.55 -20.11
CA LYS A 501 16.80 -20.31 -18.85
C LYS A 501 17.30 -19.40 -17.75
N VAL A 502 16.60 -19.40 -16.61
CA VAL A 502 17.03 -18.62 -15.44
C VAL A 502 18.36 -19.15 -14.92
N LEU A 503 19.35 -18.28 -14.76
CA LEU A 503 20.62 -18.63 -14.13
C LEU A 503 20.48 -18.63 -12.60
N PRO A 504 20.94 -19.69 -11.90
CA PRO A 504 21.06 -19.67 -10.45
C PRO A 504 21.88 -18.46 -9.97
N GLN A 505 21.45 -17.86 -8.86
CA GLN A 505 22.07 -16.62 -8.35
C GLN A 505 23.57 -16.77 -8.08
N THR A 506 24.02 -17.96 -7.65
CA THR A 506 25.44 -18.26 -7.42
C THR A 506 26.26 -18.29 -8.71
N GLU A 507 25.67 -18.71 -9.83
CA GLU A 507 26.29 -18.65 -11.16
C GLU A 507 26.27 -17.22 -11.70
N PHE A 508 25.13 -16.54 -11.59
CA PHE A 508 24.99 -15.18 -12.11
C PHE A 508 25.90 -14.17 -11.40
N GLN A 509 26.13 -14.31 -10.09
CA GLN A 509 27.05 -13.45 -9.32
C GLN A 509 28.50 -13.50 -9.81
N GLN A 510 28.90 -14.60 -10.47
CA GLN A 510 30.22 -14.71 -11.11
C GLN A 510 30.27 -13.95 -12.45
N ILE A 511 29.11 -13.69 -13.06
CA ILE A 511 28.94 -13.02 -14.35
C ILE A 511 28.74 -11.51 -14.16
N SER A 512 27.94 -11.10 -13.17
CA SER A 512 27.70 -9.68 -12.87
C SER A 512 27.26 -9.45 -11.43
N THR A 513 27.81 -8.41 -10.82
CA THR A 513 27.36 -7.89 -9.52
C THR A 513 26.42 -6.69 -9.65
N LYS A 514 26.27 -6.13 -10.86
CA LYS A 514 25.45 -4.95 -11.16
C LYS A 514 23.96 -5.27 -11.20
N TYR A 515 23.60 -6.45 -11.70
CA TYR A 515 22.23 -6.89 -11.89
C TYR A 515 21.83 -7.90 -10.80
N ARG A 516 20.54 -7.99 -10.49
CA ARG A 516 20.03 -8.91 -9.44
C ARG A 516 19.89 -10.36 -9.91
N GLY A 517 20.02 -10.61 -11.21
CA GLY A 517 19.92 -11.91 -11.86
C GLY A 517 19.88 -11.75 -13.39
N GLY A 518 19.89 -12.87 -14.11
CA GLY A 518 19.80 -12.89 -15.57
C GLY A 518 19.40 -14.25 -16.12
N LEU A 519 19.02 -14.27 -17.39
CA LEU A 519 18.61 -15.48 -18.09
C LEU A 519 19.59 -15.82 -19.21
N GLU A 520 20.08 -17.05 -19.24
CA GLU A 520 20.90 -17.58 -20.32
C GLU A 520 20.06 -17.78 -21.59
N VAL A 521 20.54 -17.26 -22.71
CA VAL A 521 19.98 -17.47 -24.04
C VAL A 521 20.42 -18.83 -24.55
N LEU A 522 19.49 -19.78 -24.57
CA LEU A 522 19.74 -21.16 -25.03
C LEU A 522 19.61 -21.31 -26.53
N ASP A 523 18.73 -20.51 -27.15
CA ASP A 523 18.43 -20.58 -28.57
C ASP A 523 17.84 -19.25 -29.07
N VAL A 524 18.07 -18.94 -30.35
CA VAL A 524 17.59 -17.71 -30.99
C VAL A 524 16.93 -18.08 -32.32
N ARG A 525 15.72 -17.55 -32.55
CA ARG A 525 14.96 -17.79 -33.78
C ARG A 525 15.54 -16.98 -34.92
N GLU A 526 15.81 -17.65 -36.04
CA GLU A 526 16.17 -17.04 -37.32
C GLU A 526 15.12 -16.00 -37.76
N ASP A 527 15.58 -14.84 -38.20
CA ASP A 527 14.78 -13.64 -38.50
C ASP A 527 13.86 -13.22 -37.34
N GLY A 528 14.24 -13.52 -36.10
CA GLY A 528 13.53 -13.13 -34.87
C GLY A 528 13.92 -11.74 -34.36
N PRO A 529 13.12 -11.11 -33.47
CA PRO A 529 13.47 -9.83 -32.86
C PRO A 529 14.83 -9.82 -32.14
N ALA A 530 15.19 -10.93 -31.49
CA ALA A 530 16.48 -11.09 -30.83
C ALA A 530 17.65 -11.22 -31.82
N GLU A 531 17.52 -12.03 -32.87
CA GLU A 531 18.59 -12.20 -33.88
C GLU A 531 18.84 -10.90 -34.65
N ARG A 532 17.78 -10.17 -35.02
CA ARG A 532 17.89 -8.85 -35.66
C ARG A 532 18.66 -7.83 -34.83
N GLN A 533 18.79 -8.08 -33.53
CA GLN A 533 19.56 -7.26 -32.60
C GLN A 533 20.90 -7.91 -32.20
N GLY A 534 21.34 -8.91 -32.95
CA GLY A 534 22.63 -9.56 -32.75
C GLY A 534 22.75 -10.35 -31.45
N ILE A 535 21.62 -10.69 -30.81
CA ILE A 535 21.60 -11.62 -29.68
C ILE A 535 21.90 -13.01 -30.21
N VAL A 536 22.79 -13.71 -29.52
CA VAL A 536 23.20 -15.08 -29.88
C VAL A 536 23.07 -16.00 -28.68
N ARG A 537 23.07 -17.31 -28.95
CA ARG A 537 23.15 -18.34 -27.91
C ARG A 537 24.38 -18.11 -27.02
N GLY A 538 24.19 -18.22 -25.71
CA GLY A 538 25.22 -17.98 -24.69
C GLY A 538 25.22 -16.57 -24.10
N ASP A 539 24.45 -15.64 -24.68
CA ASP A 539 24.22 -14.34 -24.06
C ASP A 539 23.44 -14.49 -22.73
N VAL A 540 23.68 -13.57 -21.80
CA VAL A 540 22.91 -13.48 -20.55
C VAL A 540 22.03 -12.24 -20.57
N LEU A 541 20.73 -12.43 -20.75
CA LEU A 541 19.72 -11.37 -20.75
C LEU A 541 19.48 -10.85 -19.32
N CYS A 542 19.78 -9.58 -19.10
CA CYS A 542 19.68 -8.91 -17.80
C CYS A 542 18.56 -7.85 -17.77
N GLY A 543 18.10 -7.41 -18.94
CA GLY A 543 16.98 -6.49 -19.04
C GLY A 543 16.36 -6.42 -20.44
N LEU A 544 15.11 -5.98 -20.46
CA LEU A 544 14.31 -5.73 -21.66
C LEU A 544 13.82 -4.30 -21.57
N HIS A 545 14.32 -3.42 -22.44
CA HIS A 545 14.07 -1.98 -22.40
C HIS A 545 14.39 -1.41 -21.01
N LYS A 546 13.44 -0.69 -20.40
CA LYS A 546 13.57 -0.16 -19.04
C LYS A 546 13.44 -1.23 -17.93
N TRP A 547 12.91 -2.41 -18.25
CA TRP A 547 12.59 -3.45 -17.26
C TRP A 547 13.75 -4.42 -17.03
N ALA A 548 13.89 -4.86 -15.77
CA ALA A 548 14.81 -5.94 -15.42
C ALA A 548 14.15 -7.30 -15.69
N THR A 549 14.94 -8.27 -16.15
CA THR A 549 14.47 -9.62 -16.46
C THR A 549 15.22 -10.62 -15.58
N VAL A 550 14.64 -10.98 -14.45
CA VAL A 550 15.28 -11.91 -13.48
C VAL A 550 14.62 -13.30 -13.55
N SER A 551 13.40 -13.38 -14.06
CA SER A 551 12.63 -14.61 -14.25
C SER A 551 11.91 -14.64 -15.61
N LEU A 552 11.46 -15.83 -16.03
CA LEU A 552 10.64 -15.97 -17.24
C LEU A 552 9.28 -15.29 -17.08
N GLU A 553 8.77 -15.21 -15.85
CA GLU A 553 7.52 -14.53 -15.50
C GLU A 553 7.64 -13.01 -15.65
N ASP A 554 8.80 -12.41 -15.36
CA ASP A 554 9.03 -10.99 -15.61
C ASP A 554 8.93 -10.69 -17.11
N ILE A 555 9.49 -11.57 -17.94
CA ILE A 555 9.38 -11.44 -19.40
C ILE A 555 7.94 -11.59 -19.85
N ALA A 556 7.21 -12.58 -19.31
CA ALA A 556 5.78 -12.76 -19.57
C ALA A 556 4.98 -11.47 -19.29
N PHE A 557 5.23 -10.88 -18.12
CA PHE A 557 4.57 -9.65 -17.69
C PHE A 557 4.88 -8.48 -18.62
N ILE A 558 6.14 -8.36 -19.06
CA ILE A 558 6.54 -7.30 -19.99
C ILE A 558 5.87 -7.51 -21.34
N ILE A 559 5.95 -8.70 -21.95
CA ILE A 559 5.38 -8.95 -23.29
C ILE A 559 3.85 -8.83 -23.34
N ASP A 560 3.17 -9.09 -22.22
CA ASP A 560 1.72 -8.97 -22.09
C ASP A 560 1.28 -7.53 -21.73
N SER A 561 2.21 -6.61 -21.48
CA SER A 561 1.89 -5.24 -21.08
C SER A 561 1.46 -4.36 -22.27
N ARG A 562 0.49 -3.47 -22.02
CA ARG A 562 0.04 -2.47 -23.01
C ARG A 562 1.20 -1.56 -23.45
N GLU A 563 2.10 -1.22 -22.53
CA GLU A 563 3.29 -0.44 -22.82
C GLU A 563 4.20 -1.16 -23.82
N PHE A 564 4.47 -2.45 -23.63
CA PHE A 564 5.28 -3.24 -24.55
C PHE A 564 4.66 -3.37 -25.95
N SER A 565 3.33 -3.46 -26.05
CA SER A 565 2.64 -3.47 -27.34
C SER A 565 2.78 -2.17 -28.15
N GLN A 566 3.16 -1.08 -27.47
CA GLN A 566 3.41 0.24 -28.07
C GLN A 566 4.90 0.49 -28.35
N ILE A 567 5.79 -0.44 -27.98
CA ILE A 567 7.22 -0.33 -28.23
C ILE A 567 7.52 -0.78 -29.65
N ASP A 568 7.92 0.17 -30.49
CA ASP A 568 8.31 -0.10 -31.87
C ASP A 568 9.64 -0.87 -31.97
N VAL A 569 10.57 -0.67 -31.02
CA VAL A 569 11.88 -1.33 -30.96
C VAL A 569 12.19 -1.80 -29.54
N ILE A 570 12.30 -3.12 -29.37
CA ILE A 570 12.59 -3.75 -28.09
C ILE A 570 14.09 -3.63 -27.81
N GLN A 571 14.53 -2.85 -26.84
CA GLN A 571 15.96 -2.84 -26.48
C GLN A 571 16.32 -4.06 -25.62
N PHE A 572 17.40 -4.76 -25.92
CA PHE A 572 17.90 -5.84 -25.05
C PHE A 572 19.17 -5.41 -24.32
N ARG A 573 19.23 -5.69 -23.02
CA ARG A 573 20.44 -5.60 -22.21
C ARG A 573 20.99 -6.99 -21.97
N VAL A 574 22.10 -7.33 -22.61
CA VAL A 574 22.73 -8.64 -22.51
C VAL A 574 24.18 -8.51 -22.03
N ILE A 575 24.68 -9.56 -21.39
CA ILE A 575 26.09 -9.73 -21.06
C ILE A 575 26.64 -10.84 -21.94
N ARG A 576 27.75 -10.56 -22.63
CA ARG A 576 28.53 -11.53 -23.42
C ARG A 576 29.98 -11.45 -22.98
N ASP A 577 30.57 -12.59 -22.64
CA ASP A 577 31.97 -12.69 -22.19
C ASP A 577 32.32 -11.73 -21.03
N GLY A 578 31.38 -11.54 -20.10
CA GLY A 578 31.54 -10.67 -18.93
C GLY A 578 31.41 -9.16 -19.21
N ALA A 579 31.25 -8.75 -20.47
CA ALA A 579 31.02 -7.36 -20.85
C ALA A 579 29.54 -7.08 -21.11
N GLU A 580 29.04 -5.96 -20.58
CA GLU A 580 27.69 -5.49 -20.86
C GLU A 580 27.60 -4.94 -22.29
N ARG A 581 26.61 -5.40 -23.04
CA ARG A 581 26.23 -4.85 -24.33
C ARG A 581 24.83 -4.27 -24.22
N LEU A 582 24.77 -2.95 -24.34
CA LEU A 582 23.53 -2.26 -24.66
C LEU A 582 23.41 -2.32 -26.18
N VAL A 583 22.45 -3.08 -26.69
CA VAL A 583 22.22 -3.11 -28.13
C VAL A 583 21.30 -1.94 -28.47
N ASP A 584 21.87 -0.87 -29.05
CA ASP A 584 21.14 0.29 -29.55
C ASP A 584 21.63 0.75 -30.94
N SER A 585 20.65 1.17 -31.75
CA SER A 585 20.70 2.08 -32.93
C SER A 585 21.09 1.56 -34.34
N PRO A 586 20.75 2.28 -35.44
CA PRO A 586 19.94 3.51 -35.59
C PRO A 586 18.63 3.30 -36.38
N ALA A 587 17.83 4.36 -36.46
CA ALA A 587 16.52 4.45 -37.10
C ALA A 587 16.43 3.76 -38.48
N SER A 588 15.52 2.79 -38.58
CA SER A 588 14.82 2.51 -39.83
C SER A 588 13.35 2.23 -39.49
N SER A 589 12.44 2.90 -40.19
CA SER A 589 10.99 2.76 -40.06
C SER A 589 10.58 1.28 -40.02
N PRO A 590 9.46 0.91 -39.36
CA PRO A 590 8.95 -0.46 -39.38
C PRO A 590 8.92 -0.98 -40.83
N SER A 591 9.40 -2.21 -41.07
CA SER A 591 9.44 -2.77 -42.41
C SER A 591 8.09 -2.59 -43.11
N LEU A 592 8.13 -2.22 -44.38
CA LEU A 592 6.93 -1.97 -45.19
C LEU A 592 5.91 -3.13 -45.06
N GLU A 593 6.41 -4.36 -45.02
CA GLU A 593 5.61 -5.57 -44.82
C GLU A 593 4.81 -5.54 -43.50
N ASN A 594 5.43 -5.16 -42.37
CA ASN A 594 4.74 -5.05 -41.09
C ASN A 594 3.66 -3.96 -41.09
N ARG A 595 3.90 -2.86 -41.81
CA ARG A 595 2.92 -1.78 -41.98
C ARG A 595 1.74 -2.22 -42.83
N LEU A 596 1.97 -2.92 -43.93
CA LEU A 596 0.91 -3.46 -44.80
C LEU A 596 0.07 -4.51 -44.09
N TRP A 597 0.72 -5.40 -43.33
CA TRP A 597 0.03 -6.39 -42.51
C TRP A 597 -0.85 -5.74 -41.44
N ARG A 598 -0.36 -4.68 -40.79
CA ARG A 598 -1.12 -3.96 -39.76
C ARG A 598 -2.30 -3.17 -40.34
N LEU A 599 -2.03 -2.37 -41.37
CA LEU A 599 -2.97 -1.38 -41.92
C LEU A 599 -4.02 -2.01 -42.83
N LEU A 600 -3.59 -2.88 -43.74
CA LEU A 600 -4.45 -3.45 -44.77
C LEU A 600 -4.76 -4.93 -44.51
N GLY A 601 -3.89 -5.63 -43.77
CA GLY A 601 -3.99 -7.08 -43.57
C GLY A 601 -3.40 -7.88 -44.74
N LEU A 602 -2.46 -7.31 -45.49
CA LEU A 602 -1.88 -7.92 -46.67
C LEU A 602 -0.40 -8.22 -46.46
N ARG A 603 0.03 -9.40 -46.93
CA ARG A 603 1.42 -9.65 -47.31
C ARG A 603 1.52 -9.72 -48.82
N LEU A 604 2.57 -9.10 -49.36
CA LEU A 604 2.76 -8.94 -50.79
C LEU A 604 4.18 -9.32 -51.19
N GLU A 605 4.33 -9.81 -52.41
CA GLU A 605 5.62 -10.02 -53.06
C GLU A 605 5.66 -9.36 -54.45
N ASN A 606 6.87 -9.03 -54.91
CA ASN A 606 7.07 -8.53 -56.28
C ASN A 606 6.87 -9.65 -57.28
N ILE A 607 6.11 -9.39 -58.35
CA ILE A 607 6.01 -10.30 -59.48
C ILE A 607 7.11 -9.94 -60.50
N PRO A 608 7.97 -10.90 -60.90
CA PRO A 608 8.94 -10.69 -61.96
C PRO A 608 8.26 -10.17 -63.25
N PRO A 609 8.82 -9.16 -63.94
CA PRO A 609 8.21 -8.59 -65.14
C PRO A 609 7.90 -9.62 -66.24
N THR A 610 8.73 -10.65 -66.37
CA THR A 610 8.56 -11.76 -67.31
C THR A 610 7.35 -12.63 -67.00
N GLU A 611 6.99 -12.76 -65.72
CA GLU A 611 5.81 -13.51 -65.26
C GLU A 611 4.54 -12.68 -65.46
N PHE A 612 4.59 -11.37 -65.19
CA PHE A 612 3.45 -10.48 -65.36
C PHE A 612 3.08 -10.25 -66.85
N GLN A 613 4.07 -10.21 -67.75
CA GLN A 613 3.86 -10.05 -69.20
C GLN A 613 3.08 -11.20 -69.87
N GLN A 614 2.96 -12.35 -69.20
CA GLN A 614 2.14 -13.48 -69.68
C GLN A 614 0.65 -13.28 -69.42
N THR A 615 0.27 -12.25 -68.66
CA THR A 615 -1.13 -11.89 -68.43
C THR A 615 -1.65 -10.99 -69.56
N THR A 616 -2.84 -11.27 -70.08
CA THR A 616 -3.49 -10.45 -71.13
C THR A 616 -4.09 -9.17 -70.55
N THR A 617 -3.26 -8.31 -69.97
CA THR A 617 -3.71 -7.08 -69.28
C THR A 617 -3.05 -5.83 -69.83
N LYS A 618 -3.71 -4.69 -69.63
CA LYS A 618 -3.21 -3.36 -70.00
C LYS A 618 -2.21 -2.76 -69.00
N TYR A 619 -1.98 -3.43 -67.87
CA TYR A 619 -1.17 -2.90 -66.76
C TYR A 619 0.31 -3.26 -66.95
N ARG A 620 1.20 -2.47 -66.36
CA ARG A 620 2.67 -2.62 -66.55
C ARG A 620 3.34 -3.50 -65.49
N GLY A 621 2.62 -3.86 -64.43
CA GLY A 621 3.11 -4.67 -63.30
C GLY A 621 2.09 -4.77 -62.18
N GLY A 622 2.43 -5.50 -61.12
CA GLY A 622 1.58 -5.66 -59.93
C GLY A 622 2.29 -6.44 -58.81
N LEU A 623 1.75 -6.36 -57.61
CA LEU A 623 2.24 -7.08 -56.43
C LEU A 623 1.33 -8.27 -56.10
N ARG A 624 1.88 -9.48 -55.99
CA ARG A 624 1.07 -10.66 -55.66
C ARG A 624 0.73 -10.66 -54.17
N ILE A 625 -0.55 -10.88 -53.86
CA ILE A 625 -1.03 -11.12 -52.51
C ILE A 625 -0.71 -12.57 -52.14
N ILE A 626 0.16 -12.73 -51.14
CA ILE A 626 0.60 -14.05 -50.67
C ILE A 626 -0.10 -14.47 -49.38
N SER A 627 -0.68 -13.51 -48.65
CA SER A 627 -1.49 -13.80 -47.47
C SER A 627 -2.43 -12.65 -47.15
N VAL A 628 -3.68 -12.98 -46.84
CA VAL A 628 -4.68 -12.07 -46.28
C VAL A 628 -4.99 -12.41 -44.83
N ARG A 629 -4.89 -11.43 -43.93
CA ARG A 629 -5.18 -11.57 -42.50
C ARG A 629 -6.70 -11.61 -42.27
N ALA A 630 -7.21 -12.63 -41.59
CA ALA A 630 -8.61 -12.71 -41.18
C ALA A 630 -9.09 -11.44 -40.44
N ASP A 631 -10.32 -11.03 -40.68
CA ASP A 631 -11.01 -9.85 -40.13
C ASP A 631 -10.36 -8.50 -40.46
N SER A 632 -9.36 -8.47 -41.34
CA SER A 632 -8.67 -7.25 -41.76
C SER A 632 -9.47 -6.43 -42.78
N PRO A 633 -9.09 -5.17 -43.06
CA PRO A 633 -9.70 -4.40 -44.13
C PRO A 633 -9.71 -5.13 -45.48
N ALA A 634 -8.63 -5.84 -45.83
CA ALA A 634 -8.54 -6.62 -47.05
C ALA A 634 -9.48 -7.83 -47.05
N ASP A 635 -9.50 -8.60 -45.96
CA ASP A 635 -10.38 -9.79 -45.83
C ASP A 635 -11.86 -9.41 -45.95
N ARG A 636 -12.27 -8.32 -45.29
CA ARG A 636 -13.65 -7.81 -45.37
C ARG A 636 -14.05 -7.31 -46.76
N GLN A 637 -13.08 -7.01 -47.62
CA GLN A 637 -13.31 -6.64 -49.02
C GLN A 637 -13.15 -7.83 -49.98
N GLY A 638 -12.92 -9.04 -49.45
CA GLY A 638 -12.85 -10.27 -50.23
C GLY A 638 -11.57 -10.39 -51.08
N LEU A 639 -10.48 -9.74 -50.68
CA LEU A 639 -9.17 -10.00 -51.26
C LEU A 639 -8.72 -11.41 -50.86
N LEU A 640 -8.07 -12.12 -51.78
CA LEU A 640 -7.66 -13.51 -51.62
C LEU A 640 -6.18 -13.68 -51.95
N ASP A 641 -5.60 -14.74 -51.41
CA ASP A 641 -4.26 -15.19 -51.77
C ASP A 641 -4.23 -15.54 -53.27
N GLY A 642 -3.21 -15.06 -53.97
CA GLY A 642 -3.06 -15.18 -55.42
C GLY A 642 -3.57 -14.00 -56.24
N ASP A 643 -4.35 -13.09 -55.64
CA ASP A 643 -4.71 -11.82 -56.27
C ASP A 643 -3.47 -10.98 -56.58
N ILE A 644 -3.53 -10.17 -57.64
CA ILE A 644 -2.45 -9.24 -57.96
C ILE A 644 -2.92 -7.81 -57.74
N LEU A 645 -2.35 -7.14 -56.75
CA LEU A 645 -2.60 -5.72 -56.48
C LEU A 645 -1.93 -4.87 -57.57
N ILE A 646 -2.76 -4.23 -58.38
CA ILE A 646 -2.31 -3.41 -59.53
C ILE A 646 -2.50 -1.91 -59.30
N GLY A 647 -3.29 -1.52 -58.30
CA GLY A 647 -3.36 -0.12 -57.89
C GLY A 647 -3.95 0.10 -56.49
N LEU A 648 -3.52 1.18 -55.85
CA LEU A 648 -3.99 1.61 -54.54
C LEU A 648 -4.07 3.13 -54.51
N LYS A 649 -5.20 3.67 -54.04
CA LYS A 649 -5.50 5.12 -54.01
C LYS A 649 -5.34 5.80 -55.39
N GLY A 650 -5.68 5.07 -56.46
CA GLY A 650 -5.58 5.58 -57.84
C GLY A 650 -4.15 5.64 -58.41
N LEU A 651 -3.15 5.14 -57.68
CA LEU A 651 -1.76 5.02 -58.13
C LEU A 651 -1.43 3.54 -58.41
N GLU A 652 -0.58 3.30 -59.40
CA GLU A 652 -0.16 1.94 -59.78
C GLU A 652 0.79 1.33 -58.74
N THR A 653 0.62 0.04 -58.45
CA THR A 653 1.44 -0.71 -57.48
C THR A 653 2.31 -1.75 -58.18
N THR A 654 3.26 -1.28 -58.99
CA THR A 654 4.12 -2.16 -59.80
C THR A 654 5.33 -2.69 -59.05
N THR A 655 5.77 -2.00 -57.99
CA THR A 655 6.87 -2.41 -57.12
C THR A 655 6.55 -2.12 -55.66
N MET A 656 7.24 -2.82 -54.75
CA MET A 656 7.12 -2.62 -53.31
C MET A 656 7.50 -1.18 -52.89
N ASP A 657 8.45 -0.54 -53.58
CA ASP A 657 8.84 0.86 -53.33
C ASP A 657 7.72 1.85 -53.72
N ASN A 658 7.02 1.62 -54.84
CA ASN A 658 5.87 2.44 -55.22
C ASN A 658 4.74 2.32 -54.21
N LEU A 659 4.51 1.13 -53.68
CA LEU A 659 3.54 0.93 -52.61
C LEU A 659 3.96 1.62 -51.31
N SER A 660 5.25 1.60 -50.95
CA SER A 660 5.78 2.34 -49.81
C SER A 660 5.40 3.81 -49.88
N PHE A 661 5.66 4.43 -51.04
CA PHE A 661 5.36 5.85 -51.27
C PHE A 661 3.87 6.17 -51.09
N ILE A 662 2.98 5.29 -51.59
CA ILE A 662 1.53 5.47 -51.48
C ILE A 662 1.10 5.45 -50.01
N ILE A 663 1.56 4.47 -49.24
CA ILE A 663 1.14 4.28 -47.85
C ILE A 663 1.80 5.29 -46.88
N GLU A 664 2.96 5.83 -47.23
CA GLU A 664 3.68 6.84 -46.45
C GLU A 664 3.18 8.26 -46.72
N SER A 665 2.36 8.47 -47.76
CA SER A 665 1.74 9.76 -48.03
C SER A 665 0.85 10.21 -46.87
N SER A 666 0.99 11.46 -46.43
CA SER A 666 0.20 12.05 -45.32
C SER A 666 -1.30 11.85 -45.50
N ASP A 667 -1.76 11.89 -46.75
CA ASP A 667 -3.16 11.79 -47.12
C ASP A 667 -3.69 10.35 -47.07
N PHE A 668 -2.82 9.33 -47.19
CA PHE A 668 -3.22 7.92 -47.02
C PHE A 668 -3.66 7.65 -45.57
N SER A 669 -2.91 8.18 -44.60
CA SER A 669 -3.22 8.01 -43.16
C SER A 669 -4.48 8.74 -42.69
N ARG A 670 -4.98 9.72 -43.47
CA ARG A 670 -6.16 10.53 -43.17
C ARG A 670 -7.43 10.05 -43.88
N SER A 671 -7.30 9.10 -44.81
CA SER A 671 -8.42 8.62 -45.62
C SER A 671 -9.18 7.51 -44.88
N GLU A 672 -10.47 7.71 -44.61
CA GLU A 672 -11.31 6.66 -43.99
C GLU A 672 -11.54 5.47 -44.93
N LEU A 673 -11.54 5.72 -46.24
CA LEU A 673 -11.69 4.72 -47.31
C LEU A 673 -10.56 4.89 -48.33
N VAL A 674 -9.93 3.78 -48.70
CA VAL A 674 -8.84 3.73 -49.68
C VAL A 674 -9.21 2.77 -50.80
N LYS A 675 -9.38 3.31 -52.01
CA LYS A 675 -9.71 2.52 -53.18
C LYS A 675 -8.56 1.61 -53.62
N PHE A 676 -8.84 0.36 -53.95
CA PHE A 676 -7.86 -0.60 -54.46
C PHE A 676 -8.33 -1.19 -55.80
N TYR A 677 -7.37 -1.68 -56.59
CA TYR A 677 -7.56 -2.41 -57.83
C TYR A 677 -6.72 -3.68 -57.80
N ILE A 678 -7.34 -4.82 -58.08
CA ILE A 678 -6.67 -6.11 -58.21
C ILE A 678 -6.95 -6.74 -59.56
N LEU A 679 -6.06 -7.63 -59.99
CA LEU A 679 -6.28 -8.58 -61.05
C LEU A 679 -6.54 -9.96 -60.45
N ARG A 680 -7.65 -10.59 -60.83
CA ARG A 680 -8.00 -11.96 -60.45
C ARG A 680 -8.45 -12.68 -61.72
N GLU A 681 -7.80 -13.79 -62.05
CA GLU A 681 -8.11 -14.62 -63.24
C GLU A 681 -8.18 -13.83 -64.57
N GLY A 682 -7.41 -12.74 -64.68
CA GLY A 682 -7.38 -11.89 -65.88
C GLY A 682 -8.42 -10.77 -65.91
N GLU A 683 -9.35 -10.73 -64.96
CA GLU A 683 -10.30 -9.63 -64.79
C GLU A 683 -9.82 -8.59 -63.77
N THR A 684 -10.13 -7.32 -64.01
CA THR A 684 -9.82 -6.23 -63.07
C THR A 684 -10.99 -6.00 -62.14
N LEU A 685 -10.77 -6.21 -60.84
CA LEU A 685 -11.72 -5.94 -59.77
C LEU A 685 -11.26 -4.73 -58.95
N TYR A 686 -12.20 -4.05 -58.30
CA TYR A 686 -11.90 -2.90 -57.44
C TYR A 686 -12.86 -2.82 -56.26
N GLY A 687 -12.44 -2.13 -55.21
CA GLY A 687 -13.24 -1.88 -54.01
C GLY A 687 -12.60 -0.81 -53.12
N ASP A 688 -13.12 -0.65 -51.91
CA ASP A 688 -12.66 0.37 -50.97
C ASP A 688 -12.28 -0.26 -49.61
N LEU A 689 -11.00 -0.13 -49.23
CA LEU A 689 -10.50 -0.58 -47.93
C LEU A 689 -10.86 0.45 -46.86
N ARG A 690 -11.64 0.05 -45.87
CA ARG A 690 -11.89 0.88 -44.69
C ARG A 690 -10.72 0.77 -43.72
N MET A 691 -9.98 1.87 -43.59
CA MET A 691 -8.77 1.91 -42.77
C MET A 691 -9.14 1.80 -41.28
N ALA A 692 -8.39 1.01 -40.51
CA ALA A 692 -8.62 0.90 -39.07
C ALA A 692 -8.41 2.27 -38.40
N SER A 693 -9.39 2.76 -37.65
CA SER A 693 -9.29 4.02 -36.91
C SER A 693 -8.18 3.91 -35.85
N ARG A 694 -7.26 4.88 -35.82
CA ARG A 694 -6.26 4.98 -34.75
C ARG A 694 -6.97 5.29 -33.43
N ASN A 695 -6.99 4.32 -32.51
CA ASN A 695 -7.23 4.52 -31.07
C ASN A 695 -5.95 4.21 -30.31
#